data_AF-W9PNQ2-F1
#
_entry.id   AF-W9PNQ2-F1
#
_cell.length_a   1.000
_cell.length_b   1.000
_cell.length_c   1.000
_cell.angle_alpha   90.00
_cell.angle_beta   90.00
_cell.angle_gamma   90.00
#
_symmetry.space_group_name_H-M   'P 1'
#
loop_
_entity.id
_entity.type
_entity.pdbx_description
1 polymer ?
#
loop_
_entity_poly.entity_id
_entity_poly.type
_entity_poly.pdbx_seq_one_letter_code
_entity_poly.pdbx_strand_id
1 'polypeptide(L)'
;MELSRPGDAQIVAASRPRAGQDVSAAPVRELERTVAGFQAILTDEDRKKLQQIVLAVRRPLKNQLLKAITQSFQSELRSYVEDIRAKAEEVQGDIHLVKAQCDREEQQHQNTERQEATNHRKRMLAWTSKSTIEMEALHVQRRRNASEQKRRRLLEELSSFNFASAFNSTRNKRHIGTAKWVFDTPEFQKWVGSDGPHVLHVTGKIGSGKTVLSSLVVEKLSQIRPPQQFVSFFFIRFDDPLSLDADTIIRSCVQQLLSAIVTDDLDQRLASELDKHLSEAKLALFSLDQLSRLYSYAAKAIKSWFIVLDGLDECNTGQQSRLLKFFQAVVSRAGASSHINTSADIGAYVDDIIIEKLSTGELVVSDPSLIDEILKTIASKEQGMFLWAFLAIEDICSGKSDKEIRQALKDIPSDLPTTFDRALSRIVQKRNQQIAKKAFMWTKAVSQSLTLSQFREALSIEIGQHTLRQEDLISGIERLPVWCENLLYVEETDNTVRFSHHSIQEFLLVPDSGENGDLHIDSDQCDKLAGDVCITYVNLDNFQTALAERKREPLSSSAIKIDPSGIAEQTIQSAIQGGVGTRVGRLARQFVKTSNPKKISTQRDFSLSSSMSVTSKAQGNPDYPFLEYASTKWFKHTKYIDKNETEIWRLFGQLVQKPLEHSQGEPWHSTEWKNEAMAGFPNHDDARSGFYCRVIRTMNSGEMHESDDGPDDGPNFSQLCLAFMYAELNGYYALACQSFQLLIVFPWMVSKFEKLVCILGANKNYEACQNDCASLIPTRLNHHLLVAELRKSIAHGISSFPALPNYKSHPLCDCADQAPHELMLDICQVLKTGYRRTIQPHLQAFAIVTEALADERHGDMPGILDLSLTCREEAYTLFEAKNIHRMLLIDVLIQGLLSTEPLYKGIVSNSIASFVEYETTPTFRFHSQILEPPSSMPEHRLIAYTICFLVLLDGERPPAPAPDISVLREYRRFKKLMNLHGETIAAVFRRLVIPALWPTYMASYIVQTLFGEFLKYDVQHIAHAHEDSFREAVWNNNWDIAAALLELQPTSLDKLTSLGYFNYIKETIRCQNCWRCTQNVVRQLTSSEMHRYSFRLCANHVNYFNRIAGLLGGIYDAGKGQLLCPGHSTDALPEREGKLKRPGF
;
A
#
# COMPACT_ATOMS: atom_id res chain seq x y z
N MET A 1 -14.64 21.27 -16.25
CA MET A 1 -16.03 21.30 -15.73
C MET A 1 -16.50 22.74 -15.79
N GLU A 2 -17.71 22.89 -16.29
CA GLU A 2 -18.25 24.01 -17.04
C GLU A 2 -19.47 24.58 -16.28
N LEU A 3 -19.95 25.74 -16.74
CA LEU A 3 -21.27 26.35 -16.50
C LEU A 3 -21.44 27.19 -15.21
N SER A 4 -22.21 28.28 -15.15
CA SER A 4 -22.88 29.21 -16.09
C SER A 4 -23.76 30.14 -15.24
N ARG A 5 -23.97 31.40 -15.67
CA ARG A 5 -25.28 31.94 -16.15
C ARG A 5 -25.42 33.48 -15.95
N PRO A 6 -25.91 34.19 -16.98
CA PRO A 6 -26.45 35.56 -16.93
C PRO A 6 -27.98 35.63 -17.21
N GLY A 7 -28.57 36.82 -17.04
CA GLY A 7 -29.91 37.29 -17.47
C GLY A 7 -30.17 38.68 -16.85
N ASP A 8 -30.81 39.70 -17.44
CA ASP A 8 -31.65 39.86 -18.64
C ASP A 8 -31.79 41.36 -19.05
N ALA A 9 -32.05 41.59 -20.35
CA ALA A 9 -32.96 42.57 -21.04
C ALA A 9 -32.93 44.11 -20.74
N GLN A 10 -33.18 45.09 -21.64
CA GLN A 10 -33.61 45.26 -23.06
C GLN A 10 -33.41 46.77 -23.46
N ILE A 11 -32.67 47.19 -24.51
CA ILE A 11 -33.02 47.62 -25.91
C ILE A 11 -34.20 48.63 -26.03
N VAL A 12 -34.10 49.84 -26.66
CA VAL A 12 -34.28 50.22 -28.10
C VAL A 12 -33.99 51.74 -28.24
N ALA A 13 -32.98 52.21 -29.00
CA ALA A 13 -32.87 52.56 -30.44
C ALA A 13 -33.16 54.04 -30.82
N ALA A 14 -32.41 54.50 -31.81
CA ALA A 14 -32.31 55.87 -32.31
C ALA A 14 -33.42 56.27 -33.30
N SER A 15 -33.76 57.57 -33.34
CA SER A 15 -34.42 58.23 -34.47
C SER A 15 -34.00 59.71 -34.58
N ARG A 16 -33.44 60.10 -35.73
CA ARG A 16 -33.31 61.47 -36.27
C ARG A 16 -34.54 61.76 -37.18
N PRO A 17 -34.82 62.99 -37.72
CA PRO A 17 -34.30 64.34 -37.46
C PRO A 17 -35.33 65.53 -37.50
N ARG A 18 -34.82 66.74 -37.17
CA ARG A 18 -35.01 68.09 -37.79
C ARG A 18 -36.22 69.01 -37.47
N ALA A 19 -35.80 70.19 -36.97
CA ALA A 19 -36.05 71.57 -37.46
C ALA A 19 -37.20 72.41 -36.84
N GLY A 20 -36.85 73.64 -36.42
CA GLY A 20 -37.75 74.79 -36.42
C GLY A 20 -37.59 75.84 -35.30
N GLN A 21 -36.91 76.95 -35.63
CA GLN A 21 -37.22 78.36 -35.27
C GLN A 21 -37.00 78.91 -33.84
N ASP A 22 -35.93 79.71 -33.71
CA ASP A 22 -35.90 81.18 -33.50
C ASP A 22 -36.84 81.93 -32.52
N VAL A 23 -36.16 82.69 -31.62
CA VAL A 23 -36.31 84.15 -31.35
C VAL A 23 -37.20 84.67 -30.19
N SER A 24 -36.52 85.50 -29.37
CA SER A 24 -36.96 86.72 -28.64
C SER A 24 -37.44 86.64 -27.18
N ALA A 25 -37.13 87.75 -26.48
CA ALA A 25 -37.65 88.22 -25.20
C ALA A 25 -36.93 87.79 -23.89
N ALA A 26 -35.71 88.30 -23.69
CA ALA A 26 -35.24 88.67 -22.36
C ALA A 26 -34.57 90.08 -22.18
N PRO A 27 -34.63 91.08 -23.12
CA PRO A 27 -33.89 92.35 -22.91
C PRO A 27 -34.44 93.26 -21.79
N VAL A 28 -35.61 92.96 -21.20
CA VAL A 28 -36.22 93.76 -20.13
C VAL A 28 -35.70 93.34 -18.74
N ARG A 29 -35.31 92.07 -18.58
CA ARG A 29 -34.69 91.57 -17.33
C ARG A 29 -33.22 91.97 -17.18
N GLU A 30 -32.60 92.38 -18.28
CA GLU A 30 -31.25 92.92 -18.28
C GLU A 30 -31.25 94.36 -17.78
N LEU A 31 -32.24 95.20 -18.15
CA LEU A 31 -32.36 96.59 -17.68
C LEU A 31 -32.65 96.69 -16.16
N GLU A 32 -33.45 95.79 -15.59
CA GLU A 32 -33.70 95.73 -14.14
C GLU A 32 -32.44 95.29 -13.37
N ARG A 33 -31.59 94.44 -13.96
CA ARG A 33 -30.26 94.10 -13.40
C ARG A 33 -29.26 95.25 -13.55
N THR A 34 -29.30 96.00 -14.65
CA THR A 34 -28.42 97.17 -14.85
C THR A 34 -28.78 98.31 -13.89
N VAL A 35 -30.06 98.51 -13.58
CA VAL A 35 -30.50 99.49 -12.57
C VAL A 35 -30.15 99.04 -11.15
N ALA A 36 -30.17 97.74 -10.86
CA ALA A 36 -29.64 97.21 -9.59
C ALA A 36 -28.11 97.39 -9.48
N GLY A 37 -27.37 97.33 -10.59
CA GLY A 37 -25.93 97.62 -10.65
C GLY A 37 -25.57 99.10 -10.40
N PHE A 38 -26.46 100.04 -10.73
CA PHE A 38 -26.23 101.47 -10.47
C PHE A 38 -26.45 101.89 -9.01
N GLN A 39 -26.89 100.98 -8.12
CA GLN A 39 -27.03 101.25 -6.70
C GLN A 39 -25.75 101.06 -5.85
N ALA A 40 -24.57 100.79 -6.45
CA ALA A 40 -23.32 100.58 -5.71
C ALA A 40 -22.21 101.65 -5.92
N ILE A 41 -22.24 102.46 -6.99
CA ILE A 41 -21.14 103.42 -7.31
C ILE A 41 -21.58 104.88 -7.28
N LEU A 42 -22.90 105.16 -7.25
CA LEU A 42 -23.34 106.52 -7.01
C LEU A 42 -23.00 106.92 -5.59
N THR A 43 -21.91 107.70 -5.49
CA THR A 43 -21.37 108.34 -4.30
C THR A 43 -22.37 109.27 -3.68
N ASP A 44 -22.16 109.46 -2.39
CA ASP A 44 -23.10 109.99 -1.42
C ASP A 44 -23.62 111.40 -1.72
N GLU A 45 -23.04 112.15 -2.66
CA GLU A 45 -23.48 113.50 -2.98
C GLU A 45 -24.56 113.57 -4.10
N ASP A 46 -24.64 112.54 -4.96
CA ASP A 46 -25.48 112.61 -6.17
C ASP A 46 -26.78 111.83 -6.06
N ARG A 47 -26.79 110.71 -5.32
CA ARG A 47 -28.05 110.02 -5.00
C ARG A 47 -28.96 110.96 -4.17
N LYS A 48 -28.33 111.85 -3.40
CA LYS A 48 -28.94 112.97 -2.66
C LYS A 48 -29.40 114.13 -3.56
N LYS A 49 -28.62 114.59 -4.55
CA LYS A 49 -29.03 115.67 -5.48
C LYS A 49 -30.14 115.23 -6.45
N LEU A 50 -30.12 113.99 -6.96
CA LEU A 50 -31.19 113.46 -7.82
C LEU A 50 -32.53 113.32 -7.10
N GLN A 51 -32.53 112.90 -5.83
CA GLN A 51 -33.79 112.86 -5.06
C GLN A 51 -34.35 114.26 -4.75
N GLN A 52 -33.51 115.30 -4.61
CA GLN A 52 -34.00 116.65 -4.31
C GLN A 52 -34.37 117.50 -5.53
N ILE A 53 -33.83 117.25 -6.72
CA ILE A 53 -34.44 117.81 -7.94
C ILE A 53 -35.87 117.27 -8.11
N VAL A 54 -36.12 116.03 -7.71
CA VAL A 54 -37.45 115.43 -7.86
C VAL A 54 -38.50 116.12 -6.97
N LEU A 55 -38.15 116.91 -5.92
CA LEU A 55 -39.21 117.50 -5.06
C LEU A 55 -39.15 118.99 -4.68
N ALA A 56 -38.19 119.81 -5.12
CA ALA A 56 -38.41 121.27 -5.13
C ALA A 56 -39.60 121.69 -6.03
N VAL A 57 -40.10 120.84 -6.92
CA VAL A 57 -41.15 121.19 -7.88
C VAL A 57 -42.57 121.08 -7.33
N ARG A 58 -42.85 120.21 -6.36
CA ARG A 58 -44.26 119.96 -6.02
C ARG A 58 -44.78 120.55 -4.73
N ARG A 59 -43.98 121.24 -3.92
CA ARG A 59 -44.43 121.66 -2.58
C ARG A 59 -45.52 122.75 -2.64
N PRO A 60 -46.66 122.51 -1.99
CA PRO A 60 -47.08 123.30 -0.83
C PRO A 60 -47.33 122.37 0.36
N LEU A 61 -47.19 122.69 1.65
CA LEU A 61 -46.99 123.89 2.47
C LEU A 61 -46.21 123.41 3.73
N LYS A 62 -45.50 124.23 4.52
CA LYS A 62 -45.69 125.65 4.77
C LYS A 62 -44.45 126.49 4.50
N ASN A 63 -44.73 127.51 3.68
CA ASN A 63 -44.02 128.77 3.55
C ASN A 63 -43.46 129.18 4.92
N GLN A 64 -42.16 129.43 5.01
CA GLN A 64 -41.39 130.22 4.04
C GLN A 64 -40.02 129.57 3.76
N LEU A 65 -39.64 129.36 2.50
CA LEU A 65 -38.22 129.34 2.07
C LEU A 65 -38.07 129.31 0.52
N LEU A 66 -39.08 128.78 -0.21
CA LEU A 66 -39.02 128.38 -1.63
C LEU A 66 -38.60 129.46 -2.68
N LYS A 67 -38.80 130.75 -2.42
CA LYS A 67 -38.62 131.81 -3.44
C LYS A 67 -37.17 132.27 -3.65
N ALA A 68 -36.22 131.86 -2.79
CA ALA A 68 -34.81 132.26 -2.91
C ALA A 68 -33.96 131.32 -3.80
N ILE A 69 -34.46 130.12 -4.16
CA ILE A 69 -33.69 129.00 -4.75
C ILE A 69 -33.37 129.11 -6.26
N THR A 70 -34.01 129.94 -7.09
CA THR A 70 -33.91 129.79 -8.56
C THR A 70 -32.81 130.59 -9.27
N GLN A 71 -32.24 131.65 -8.68
CA GLN A 71 -31.35 132.56 -9.43
C GLN A 71 -29.89 132.09 -9.59
N SER A 72 -29.37 131.16 -8.78
CA SER A 72 -28.01 130.61 -8.99
C SER A 72 -27.97 129.37 -9.91
N PHE A 73 -29.12 128.74 -10.18
CA PHE A 73 -29.25 127.45 -10.87
C PHE A 73 -28.84 127.46 -12.35
N GLN A 74 -28.76 128.64 -13.00
CA GLN A 74 -28.43 128.74 -14.43
C GLN A 74 -26.92 128.83 -14.75
N SER A 75 -26.05 129.21 -13.81
CA SER A 75 -24.61 129.32 -14.09
C SER A 75 -23.85 128.01 -13.85
N GLU A 76 -24.35 127.12 -13.00
CA GLU A 76 -23.67 125.87 -12.65
C GLU A 76 -23.76 124.81 -13.75
N LEU A 77 -24.74 124.84 -14.65
CA LEU A 77 -25.02 123.70 -15.56
C LEU A 77 -24.09 123.57 -16.79
N ARG A 78 -23.24 124.55 -17.12
CA ARG A 78 -22.44 124.52 -18.36
C ARG A 78 -21.17 123.65 -18.26
N SER A 79 -20.57 123.53 -17.08
CA SER A 79 -19.36 122.70 -16.86
C SER A 79 -19.67 121.20 -16.97
N TYR A 80 -20.85 120.77 -16.56
CA TYR A 80 -21.22 119.36 -16.52
C TYR A 80 -21.32 118.69 -17.89
N VAL A 81 -21.54 119.46 -18.97
CA VAL A 81 -21.66 118.89 -20.33
C VAL A 81 -20.29 118.54 -20.93
N GLU A 82 -19.24 119.29 -20.62
CA GLU A 82 -17.88 118.99 -21.12
C GLU A 82 -17.27 117.77 -20.44
N ASP A 83 -17.54 117.58 -19.14
CA ASP A 83 -17.07 116.41 -18.38
C ASP A 83 -17.66 115.08 -18.90
N ILE A 84 -18.89 115.09 -19.44
CA ILE A 84 -19.53 113.88 -19.95
C ILE A 84 -18.88 113.41 -21.26
N ARG A 85 -18.45 114.33 -22.13
CA ARG A 85 -17.81 113.97 -23.41
C ARG A 85 -16.42 113.39 -23.19
N ALA A 86 -15.62 113.99 -22.29
CA ALA A 86 -14.28 113.50 -21.97
C ALA A 86 -14.30 112.07 -21.40
N LYS A 87 -15.26 111.76 -20.53
CA LYS A 87 -15.42 110.42 -19.95
C LYS A 87 -15.84 109.34 -20.96
N ALA A 88 -16.52 109.71 -22.06
CA ALA A 88 -16.94 108.74 -23.06
C ALA A 88 -15.77 108.20 -23.90
N GLU A 89 -14.79 109.03 -24.22
CA GLU A 89 -13.58 108.61 -24.96
C GLU A 89 -12.65 107.73 -24.12
N GLU A 90 -12.56 108.00 -22.81
CA GLU A 90 -11.82 107.19 -21.85
C GLU A 90 -12.36 105.75 -21.78
N VAL A 91 -13.69 105.59 -21.66
CA VAL A 91 -14.35 104.29 -21.61
C VAL A 91 -14.14 103.47 -22.89
N GLN A 92 -14.06 104.12 -24.05
CA GLN A 92 -13.86 103.42 -25.32
C GLN A 92 -12.41 102.89 -25.48
N GLY A 93 -11.44 103.60 -24.91
CA GLY A 93 -10.06 103.11 -24.77
C GLY A 93 -9.96 101.90 -23.85
N ASP A 94 -10.66 101.94 -22.71
CA ASP A 94 -10.67 100.86 -21.72
C ASP A 94 -11.27 99.56 -22.28
N ILE A 95 -12.35 99.64 -23.09
CA ILE A 95 -12.97 98.46 -23.70
C ILE A 95 -12.00 97.71 -24.64
N HIS A 96 -11.22 98.45 -25.45
CA HIS A 96 -10.24 97.83 -26.33
C HIS A 96 -9.10 97.16 -25.56
N LEU A 97 -8.65 97.80 -24.46
CA LEU A 97 -7.64 97.24 -23.57
C LEU A 97 -8.13 95.94 -22.92
N VAL A 98 -9.36 95.95 -22.38
CA VAL A 98 -9.98 94.78 -21.74
C VAL A 98 -10.14 93.63 -22.75
N LYS A 99 -10.55 93.91 -23.99
CA LYS A 99 -10.69 92.87 -25.02
C LYS A 99 -9.36 92.21 -25.36
N ALA A 100 -8.29 93.00 -25.53
CA ALA A 100 -6.96 92.47 -25.79
C ALA A 100 -6.33 91.73 -24.59
N GLN A 101 -6.80 92.02 -23.36
CA GLN A 101 -6.44 91.29 -22.16
C GLN A 101 -7.18 89.94 -22.10
N CYS A 102 -8.50 89.91 -22.32
CA CYS A 102 -9.28 88.66 -22.37
C CYS A 102 -8.75 87.67 -23.41
N ASP A 103 -8.45 88.11 -24.64
CA ASP A 103 -7.95 87.22 -25.69
C ASP A 103 -6.58 86.61 -25.33
N ARG A 104 -5.73 87.36 -24.62
CA ARG A 104 -4.44 86.86 -24.12
C ARG A 104 -4.61 85.85 -22.99
N GLU A 105 -5.53 86.10 -22.07
CA GLU A 105 -5.87 85.19 -20.99
C GLU A 105 -6.45 83.89 -21.53
N GLU A 106 -7.33 83.94 -22.53
CA GLU A 106 -7.90 82.74 -23.14
C GLU A 106 -6.85 81.88 -23.86
N GLN A 107 -5.92 82.50 -24.59
CA GLN A 107 -4.79 81.77 -25.18
C GLN A 107 -3.86 81.15 -24.13
N GLN A 108 -3.63 81.83 -23.01
CA GLN A 108 -2.87 81.27 -21.88
C GLN A 108 -3.59 80.07 -21.26
N HIS A 109 -4.90 80.16 -21.06
CA HIS A 109 -5.71 79.07 -20.53
C HIS A 109 -5.69 77.85 -21.45
N GLN A 110 -5.91 78.02 -22.76
CA GLN A 110 -5.87 76.90 -23.72
C GLN A 110 -4.48 76.25 -23.81
N ASN A 111 -3.40 77.03 -23.74
CA ASN A 111 -2.05 76.48 -23.73
C ASN A 111 -1.75 75.70 -22.44
N THR A 112 -2.24 76.20 -21.30
CA THR A 112 -2.09 75.53 -20.00
C THR A 112 -2.82 74.18 -20.00
N GLU A 113 -4.07 74.14 -20.46
CA GLU A 113 -4.83 72.88 -20.57
C GLU A 113 -4.16 71.86 -21.50
N ARG A 114 -3.61 72.30 -22.65
CA ARG A 114 -2.86 71.43 -23.56
C ARG A 114 -1.58 70.88 -22.91
N GLN A 115 -0.86 71.71 -22.15
CA GLN A 115 0.33 71.33 -21.42
C GLN A 115 -0.01 70.28 -20.36
N GLU A 116 -1.08 70.50 -19.60
CA GLU A 116 -1.58 69.60 -18.56
C GLU A 116 -2.06 68.27 -19.14
N ALA A 117 -2.83 68.28 -20.23
CA ALA A 117 -3.27 67.06 -20.91
C ALA A 117 -2.10 66.25 -21.49
N THR A 118 -1.04 66.93 -21.94
CA THR A 118 0.19 66.27 -22.41
C THR A 118 0.99 65.67 -21.26
N ASN A 119 1.13 66.42 -20.16
CA ASN A 119 1.79 65.94 -18.94
C ASN A 119 1.03 64.76 -18.31
N HIS A 120 -0.30 64.79 -18.32
CA HIS A 120 -1.15 63.69 -17.86
C HIS A 120 -0.93 62.42 -18.70
N ARG A 121 -0.91 62.55 -20.03
CA ARG A 121 -0.60 61.42 -20.94
C ARG A 121 0.81 60.86 -20.72
N LYS A 122 1.82 61.71 -20.51
CA LYS A 122 3.18 61.28 -20.18
C LYS A 122 3.24 60.51 -18.85
N ARG A 123 2.55 60.99 -17.82
CA ARG A 123 2.44 60.29 -16.52
C ARG A 123 1.74 58.94 -16.65
N MET A 124 0.66 58.86 -17.43
CA MET A 124 -0.05 57.60 -17.69
C MET A 124 0.81 56.59 -18.46
N LEU A 125 1.56 57.02 -19.48
CA LEU A 125 2.50 56.15 -20.21
C LEU A 125 3.66 55.67 -19.33
N ALA A 126 4.21 56.54 -18.48
CA ALA A 126 5.24 56.16 -17.51
C ALA A 126 4.71 55.19 -16.45
N TRP A 127 3.49 55.42 -15.94
CA TRP A 127 2.84 54.54 -14.97
C TRP A 127 2.49 53.17 -15.57
N THR A 128 1.94 53.12 -16.79
CA THR A 128 1.65 51.86 -17.49
C THR A 128 2.92 51.06 -17.78
N SER A 129 3.99 51.70 -18.27
CA SER A 129 5.30 51.08 -18.49
C SER A 129 5.90 50.50 -17.20
N LYS A 130 5.89 51.30 -16.12
CA LYS A 130 6.36 50.85 -14.80
C LYS A 130 5.52 49.67 -14.26
N SER A 131 4.19 49.76 -14.40
CA SER A 131 3.27 48.71 -13.95
C SER A 131 3.44 47.41 -14.74
N THR A 132 3.71 47.49 -16.06
CA THR A 132 4.00 46.29 -16.87
C THR A 132 5.29 45.62 -16.45
N ILE A 133 6.35 46.38 -16.16
CA ILE A 133 7.63 45.83 -15.67
C ILE A 133 7.46 45.17 -14.30
N GLU A 134 6.73 45.84 -13.39
CA GLU A 134 6.44 45.28 -12.05
C GLU A 134 5.58 44.01 -12.14
N MET A 135 4.59 43.96 -13.03
CA MET A 135 3.78 42.76 -13.27
C MET A 135 4.59 41.60 -13.86
N GLU A 136 5.51 41.90 -14.78
CA GLU A 136 6.39 40.88 -15.38
C GLU A 136 7.39 40.34 -14.34
N ALA A 137 7.96 41.20 -13.50
CA ALA A 137 8.79 40.80 -12.37
C ALA A 137 8.01 39.93 -11.36
N LEU A 138 6.77 40.29 -11.03
CA LEU A 138 5.89 39.48 -10.18
C LEU A 138 5.56 38.12 -10.79
N HIS A 139 5.35 38.04 -12.10
CA HIS A 139 5.11 36.78 -12.80
C HIS A 139 6.34 35.86 -12.78
N VAL A 140 7.54 36.41 -12.99
CA VAL A 140 8.80 35.67 -12.87
C VAL A 140 8.99 35.16 -11.45
N GLN A 141 8.75 36.00 -10.43
CA GLN A 141 8.86 35.62 -9.02
C GLN A 141 7.86 34.52 -8.65
N ARG A 142 6.60 34.61 -9.12
CA ARG A 142 5.58 33.57 -8.88
C ARG A 142 5.97 32.23 -9.50
N ARG A 143 6.47 32.22 -10.74
CA ARG A 143 6.95 31.00 -11.41
C ARG A 143 8.12 30.38 -10.64
N ARG A 144 9.05 31.21 -10.19
CA ARG A 144 10.19 30.76 -9.40
C ARG A 144 9.78 30.15 -8.06
N ASN A 145 8.92 30.83 -7.29
CA ASN A 145 8.38 30.33 -6.03
C ASN A 145 7.61 29.00 -6.23
N ALA A 146 6.83 28.88 -7.32
CA ALA A 146 6.12 27.64 -7.64
C ALA A 146 7.07 26.48 -7.96
N SER A 147 8.17 26.74 -8.68
CA SER A 147 9.20 25.74 -8.98
C SER A 147 9.95 25.29 -7.73
N GLU A 148 10.34 26.24 -6.88
CA GLU A 148 10.99 25.95 -5.60
C GLU A 148 10.08 25.14 -4.67
N GLN A 149 8.79 25.50 -4.60
CA GLN A 149 7.81 24.75 -3.79
C GLN A 149 7.57 23.35 -4.34
N LYS A 150 7.49 23.19 -5.68
CA LYS A 150 7.40 21.88 -6.33
C LYS A 150 8.62 21.02 -6.00
N ARG A 151 9.82 21.58 -6.10
CA ARG A 151 11.08 20.87 -5.79
C ARG A 151 11.15 20.46 -4.32
N ARG A 152 10.79 21.34 -3.38
CA ARG A 152 10.71 20.99 -1.95
C ARG A 152 9.80 19.79 -1.69
N ARG A 153 8.60 19.79 -2.28
CA ARG A 153 7.68 18.64 -2.17
C ARG A 153 8.29 17.35 -2.72
N LEU A 154 8.95 17.42 -3.88
CA LEU A 154 9.62 16.26 -4.47
C LEU A 154 10.80 15.75 -3.62
N LEU A 155 11.51 16.63 -2.90
CA LEU A 155 12.58 16.25 -1.97
C LEU A 155 12.04 15.61 -0.68
N GLU A 156 10.90 16.07 -0.19
CA GLU A 156 10.19 15.45 0.95
C GLU A 156 9.65 14.06 0.57
N GLU A 157 9.13 13.90 -0.65
CA GLU A 157 8.70 12.61 -1.19
C GLU A 157 9.87 11.65 -1.46
N LEU A 158 11.06 12.17 -1.77
CA LEU A 158 12.26 11.38 -2.02
C LEU A 158 12.74 10.70 -0.73
N SER A 159 12.83 11.46 0.38
CA SER A 159 13.17 10.92 1.70
C SER A 159 12.65 11.84 2.81
N SER A 160 12.04 11.27 3.84
CA SER A 160 11.70 11.98 5.08
C SER A 160 12.65 11.63 6.24
N PHE A 161 13.69 10.83 5.98
CA PHE A 161 14.59 10.33 7.01
C PHE A 161 15.52 11.42 7.57
N ASN A 162 15.56 11.56 8.89
CA ASN A 162 16.39 12.57 9.57
C ASN A 162 17.83 12.08 9.82
N PHE A 163 18.66 12.13 8.77
CA PHE A 163 20.08 11.77 8.81
C PHE A 163 20.93 12.64 9.75
N ALA A 164 20.49 13.87 10.05
CA ALA A 164 21.27 14.81 10.86
C ALA A 164 21.30 14.44 12.35
N SER A 165 20.26 13.76 12.85
CA SER A 165 20.14 13.37 14.26
C SER A 165 21.30 12.47 14.71
N ALA A 166 21.56 11.38 13.98
CA ALA A 166 22.62 10.41 14.27
C ALA A 166 24.02 11.04 14.18
N PHE A 167 24.25 11.91 13.19
CA PHE A 167 25.49 12.67 13.08
C PHE A 167 25.71 13.61 14.27
N ASN A 168 24.70 14.39 14.66
CA ASN A 168 24.79 15.32 15.78
C ASN A 168 25.02 14.60 17.11
N SER A 169 24.31 13.48 17.35
CA SER A 169 24.54 12.63 18.53
C SER A 169 25.98 12.14 18.60
N THR A 170 26.49 11.55 17.51
CA THR A 170 27.86 11.03 17.44
C THR A 170 28.90 12.15 17.63
N ARG A 171 28.67 13.31 17.02
CA ARG A 171 29.53 14.49 17.16
C ARG A 171 29.58 14.97 18.61
N ASN A 172 28.45 14.98 19.31
CA ASN A 172 28.36 15.40 20.71
C ASN A 172 29.04 14.40 21.68
N LYS A 173 29.09 13.11 21.32
CA LYS A 173 29.83 12.08 22.08
C LYS A 173 31.35 12.20 21.96
N ARG A 174 31.86 12.91 20.94
CA ARG A 174 33.29 13.04 20.67
C ARG A 174 34.01 13.80 21.78
N HIS A 175 35.08 13.23 22.31
CA HIS A 175 35.97 13.94 23.22
C HIS A 175 36.82 14.97 22.45
N ILE A 176 36.88 16.21 22.94
CA ILE A 176 37.68 17.28 22.32
C ILE A 176 39.14 16.84 22.26
N GLY A 177 39.79 17.03 21.11
CA GLY A 177 41.21 16.71 20.92
C GLY A 177 41.50 15.36 20.28
N THR A 178 40.59 14.38 20.38
CA THR A 178 40.75 13.03 19.83
C THR A 178 40.48 12.94 18.31
N ALA A 179 40.99 11.86 17.69
CA ALA A 179 40.78 11.46 16.29
C ALA A 179 41.38 12.41 15.24
N LYS A 180 42.13 13.44 15.65
CA LYS A 180 42.72 14.44 14.74
C LYS A 180 43.86 13.87 13.90
N TRP A 181 44.56 12.85 14.41
CA TRP A 181 45.67 12.18 13.73
C TRP A 181 45.32 11.68 12.33
N VAL A 182 44.04 11.37 12.05
CA VAL A 182 43.59 10.84 10.76
C VAL A 182 43.95 11.78 9.61
N PHE A 183 43.92 13.09 9.85
CA PHE A 183 44.15 14.12 8.85
C PHE A 183 45.62 14.25 8.43
N ASP A 184 46.52 13.74 9.26
CA ASP A 184 47.96 13.72 9.01
C ASP A 184 48.39 12.42 8.30
N THR A 185 47.47 11.48 8.08
CA THR A 185 47.78 10.21 7.40
C THR A 185 47.91 10.40 5.88
N PRO A 186 48.90 9.76 5.23
CA PRO A 186 49.08 9.86 3.78
C PRO A 186 47.88 9.27 3.01
N GLU A 187 47.19 8.28 3.56
CA GLU A 187 45.99 7.68 2.97
C GLU A 187 44.84 8.70 2.88
N PHE A 188 44.56 9.43 3.97
CA PHE A 188 43.53 10.46 3.98
C PHE A 188 43.88 11.63 3.06
N GLN A 189 45.12 12.09 3.10
CA GLN A 189 45.59 13.21 2.27
C GLN A 189 45.51 12.88 0.77
N LYS A 190 45.91 11.68 0.36
CA LYS A 190 45.79 11.22 -1.04
C LYS A 190 44.34 11.04 -1.47
N TRP A 191 43.47 10.54 -0.58
CA TRP A 191 42.04 10.38 -0.86
C TRP A 191 41.35 11.73 -1.09
N VAL A 192 41.59 12.72 -0.22
CA VAL A 192 41.04 14.08 -0.38
C VAL A 192 41.66 14.80 -1.59
N GLY A 193 42.97 14.61 -1.84
CA GLY A 193 43.70 15.23 -2.94
C GLY A 193 43.37 14.67 -4.33
N SER A 194 42.62 13.56 -4.43
CA SER A 194 42.37 12.81 -5.68
C SER A 194 43.62 12.19 -6.34
N ASP A 195 44.74 12.13 -5.61
CA ASP A 195 46.01 11.51 -6.04
C ASP A 195 46.08 10.01 -5.66
N GLY A 196 45.05 9.50 -4.97
CA GLY A 196 44.92 8.13 -4.50
C GLY A 196 43.61 7.48 -4.95
N PRO A 197 43.29 6.31 -4.37
CA PRO A 197 42.05 5.61 -4.72
C PRO A 197 40.79 6.36 -4.31
N HIS A 198 39.70 6.17 -5.05
CA HIS A 198 38.43 6.86 -4.83
C HIS A 198 37.66 6.39 -3.57
N VAL A 199 38.10 5.30 -2.93
CA VAL A 199 37.48 4.74 -1.73
C VAL A 199 38.51 4.63 -0.61
N LEU A 200 38.20 5.28 0.52
CA LEU A 200 38.93 5.15 1.77
C LEU A 200 38.18 4.21 2.71
N HIS A 201 38.77 3.06 3.04
CA HIS A 201 38.17 2.11 3.97
C HIS A 201 38.81 2.22 5.35
N VAL A 202 38.05 2.69 6.32
CA VAL A 202 38.47 2.77 7.72
C VAL A 202 38.02 1.51 8.44
N THR A 203 38.99 0.75 8.95
CA THR A 203 38.73 -0.46 9.72
C THR A 203 39.33 -0.33 11.11
N GLY A 204 38.74 -1.04 12.07
CA GLY A 204 39.15 -0.97 13.45
C GLY A 204 38.37 -1.96 14.28
N LYS A 205 38.93 -2.37 15.42
CA LYS A 205 38.26 -3.27 16.36
C LYS A 205 36.94 -2.66 16.85
N ILE A 206 36.08 -3.50 17.40
CA ILE A 206 34.85 -3.07 18.07
C ILE A 206 35.20 -2.04 19.15
N GLY A 207 34.43 -0.96 19.25
CA GLY A 207 34.68 0.09 20.24
C GLY A 207 35.91 0.98 20.00
N SER A 208 36.59 0.89 18.84
CA SER A 208 37.80 1.69 18.54
C SER A 208 37.53 3.16 18.15
N GLY A 209 36.29 3.64 18.25
CA GLY A 209 35.94 5.03 17.94
C GLY A 209 35.71 5.34 16.46
N LYS A 210 35.47 4.33 15.60
CA LYS A 210 35.21 4.51 14.15
C LYS A 210 34.08 5.50 13.85
N THR A 211 32.93 5.32 14.49
CA THR A 211 31.76 6.20 14.34
C THR A 211 32.07 7.65 14.73
N VAL A 212 32.79 7.83 15.84
CA VAL A 212 33.26 9.14 16.30
C VAL A 212 34.22 9.78 15.29
N LEU A 213 35.15 8.98 14.75
CA LEU A 213 36.09 9.40 13.70
C LEU A 213 35.35 9.81 12.41
N SER A 214 34.36 9.03 11.97
CA SER A 214 33.52 9.34 10.80
C SER A 214 32.83 10.72 10.95
N SER A 215 32.31 11.04 12.13
CA SER A 215 31.70 12.36 12.40
C SER A 215 32.70 13.52 12.26
N LEU A 216 33.96 13.32 12.70
CA LEU A 216 35.02 14.31 12.56
C LEU A 216 35.46 14.49 11.10
N VAL A 217 35.50 13.40 10.32
CA VAL A 217 35.77 13.47 8.88
C VAL A 217 34.68 14.27 8.16
N VAL A 218 33.40 14.00 8.43
CA VAL A 218 32.27 14.78 7.88
C VAL A 218 32.39 16.25 8.26
N GLU A 219 32.68 16.57 9.53
CA GLU A 219 32.84 17.95 10.01
C GLU A 219 34.00 18.66 9.29
N LYS A 220 35.13 17.97 9.08
CA LYS A 220 36.30 18.51 8.38
C LYS A 220 36.02 18.78 6.91
N LEU A 221 35.44 17.82 6.20
CA LEU A 221 35.13 17.95 4.78
C LEU A 221 34.02 18.99 4.53
N SER A 222 33.10 19.17 5.48
CA SER A 222 32.03 20.18 5.37
C SER A 222 32.49 21.63 5.61
N GLN A 223 33.77 21.85 5.97
CA GLN A 223 34.34 23.21 6.12
C GLN A 223 34.38 23.96 4.78
N ILE A 224 34.55 23.24 3.67
CA ILE A 224 34.50 23.81 2.32
C ILE A 224 33.06 23.72 1.83
N ARG A 225 32.48 24.85 1.43
CA ARG A 225 31.07 24.94 1.05
C ARG A 225 30.84 24.67 -0.43
N PRO A 226 29.62 24.29 -0.84
CA PRO A 226 29.21 24.26 -2.24
C PRO A 226 29.34 25.64 -2.91
N PRO A 227 29.63 25.70 -4.22
CA PRO A 227 29.80 24.58 -5.16
C PRO A 227 31.21 23.96 -5.16
N GLN A 228 32.13 24.42 -4.31
CA GLN A 228 33.51 23.91 -4.28
C GLN A 228 33.59 22.49 -3.75
N GLN A 229 32.87 22.21 -2.65
CA GLN A 229 32.84 20.88 -2.07
C GLN A 229 31.49 20.55 -1.48
N PHE A 230 31.11 19.27 -1.54
CA PHE A 230 29.91 18.77 -0.86
C PHE A 230 30.17 17.40 -0.21
N VAL A 231 29.47 17.11 0.88
CA VAL A 231 29.58 15.84 1.60
C VAL A 231 28.17 15.31 1.85
N SER A 232 27.85 14.20 1.21
CA SER A 232 26.72 13.36 1.63
C SER A 232 27.21 12.47 2.77
N PHE A 233 26.40 12.29 3.81
CA PHE A 233 26.74 11.37 4.88
C PHE A 233 25.54 10.59 5.41
N PHE A 234 25.78 9.39 5.89
CA PHE A 234 24.76 8.58 6.55
C PHE A 234 25.39 7.70 7.63
N PHE A 235 24.76 7.67 8.80
CA PHE A 235 25.18 6.85 9.94
C PHE A 235 24.15 5.73 10.08
N ILE A 236 24.52 4.53 9.63
CA ILE A 236 23.70 3.32 9.71
C ILE A 236 23.64 2.88 11.16
N ARG A 237 22.46 2.43 11.59
CA ARG A 237 22.19 2.09 12.98
C ARG A 237 21.40 0.79 13.08
N PHE A 238 21.97 -0.18 13.77
CA PHE A 238 21.36 -1.49 14.04
C PHE A 238 20.03 -1.39 14.79
N ASP A 239 19.82 -0.32 15.56
CA ASP A 239 18.61 -0.06 16.35
C ASP A 239 17.53 0.73 15.61
N ASP A 240 17.77 1.12 14.35
CA ASP A 240 16.78 1.77 13.47
C ASP A 240 16.61 0.96 12.17
N PRO A 241 15.53 0.17 12.04
CA PRO A 241 15.29 -0.65 10.86
C PRO A 241 15.23 0.12 9.53
N LEU A 242 14.80 1.39 9.54
CA LEU A 242 14.78 2.22 8.34
C LEU A 242 16.21 2.58 7.91
N SER A 243 17.11 2.76 8.87
CA SER A 243 18.51 3.07 8.59
C SER A 243 19.29 1.88 7.99
N LEU A 244 18.80 0.65 8.18
CA LEU A 244 19.37 -0.58 7.63
C LEU A 244 18.97 -0.85 6.17
N ASP A 245 17.96 -0.13 5.68
CA ASP A 245 17.44 -0.28 4.32
C ASP A 245 18.25 0.57 3.32
N ALA A 246 18.78 -0.08 2.28
CA ALA A 246 19.61 0.58 1.28
C ALA A 246 18.87 1.68 0.51
N ASP A 247 17.56 1.52 0.30
CA ASP A 247 16.76 2.51 -0.42
C ASP A 247 16.70 3.82 0.38
N THR A 248 16.48 3.71 1.69
CA THR A 248 16.49 4.84 2.64
C THR A 248 17.84 5.57 2.64
N ILE A 249 18.95 4.83 2.73
CA ILE A 249 20.32 5.39 2.71
C ILE A 249 20.57 6.15 1.41
N ILE A 250 20.31 5.52 0.26
CA ILE A 250 20.56 6.09 -1.07
C ILE A 250 19.71 7.35 -1.28
N ARG A 251 18.41 7.27 -1.00
CA ARG A 251 17.50 8.41 -1.13
C ARG A 251 17.90 9.56 -0.25
N SER A 252 18.38 9.30 0.98
CA SER A 252 18.90 10.34 1.87
C SER A 252 20.14 11.03 1.28
N CYS A 253 21.12 10.27 0.77
CA CYS A 253 22.29 10.87 0.12
C CYS A 253 21.91 11.70 -1.12
N VAL A 254 20.99 11.21 -1.95
CA VAL A 254 20.49 11.96 -3.12
C VAL A 254 19.79 13.25 -2.68
N GLN A 255 18.91 13.16 -1.67
CA GLN A 255 18.21 14.32 -1.12
C GLN A 255 19.19 15.38 -0.58
N GLN A 256 20.20 14.95 0.17
CA GLN A 256 21.25 15.83 0.72
C GLN A 256 21.93 16.64 -0.40
N LEU A 257 22.38 15.97 -1.47
CA LEU A 257 23.01 16.62 -2.62
C LEU A 257 22.07 17.59 -3.33
N LEU A 258 20.83 17.17 -3.62
CA LEU A 258 19.84 18.02 -4.29
C LEU A 258 19.44 19.24 -3.44
N SER A 259 19.48 19.12 -2.11
CA SER A 259 19.19 20.21 -1.18
C SER A 259 20.33 21.24 -1.14
N ALA A 260 21.58 20.80 -1.33
CA ALA A 260 22.76 21.66 -1.32
C ALA A 260 22.93 22.49 -2.60
N ILE A 261 22.31 22.08 -3.69
CA ILE A 261 22.35 22.77 -4.98
C ILE A 261 21.42 23.99 -4.93
N VAL A 262 22.02 25.19 -4.90
CA VAL A 262 21.29 26.47 -4.96
C VAL A 262 21.02 26.82 -6.42
N THR A 263 19.74 26.80 -6.81
CA THR A 263 19.30 26.99 -8.21
C THR A 263 19.54 28.38 -8.77
N ASP A 264 19.79 29.38 -7.93
CA ASP A 264 20.02 30.76 -8.37
C ASP A 264 21.35 30.95 -9.09
N ASP A 265 22.33 30.10 -8.75
CA ASP A 265 23.67 30.09 -9.35
C ASP A 265 23.81 29.03 -10.44
N LEU A 266 22.75 28.25 -10.71
CA LEU A 266 22.75 27.23 -11.75
C LEU A 266 22.25 27.80 -13.08
N ASP A 267 22.85 27.33 -14.17
CA ASP A 267 22.30 27.54 -15.50
C ASP A 267 20.85 27.04 -15.57
N GLN A 268 19.96 27.85 -16.14
CA GLN A 268 18.53 27.55 -16.24
C GLN A 268 18.26 26.20 -16.94
N ARG A 269 19.16 25.77 -17.83
CA ARG A 269 19.14 24.44 -18.48
C ARG A 269 19.47 23.29 -17.53
N LEU A 270 20.44 23.47 -16.63
CA LEU A 270 20.80 22.46 -15.63
C LEU A 270 19.66 22.25 -14.64
N ALA A 271 19.03 23.34 -14.18
CA ALA A 271 17.87 23.29 -13.30
C ALA A 271 16.68 22.55 -13.93
N SER A 272 16.34 22.86 -15.19
CA SER A 272 15.23 22.20 -15.90
C SER A 272 15.46 20.70 -16.12
N GLU A 273 16.70 20.29 -16.43
CA GLU A 273 17.02 18.88 -16.64
C GLU A 273 17.09 18.10 -15.30
N LEU A 274 17.53 18.76 -14.22
CA LEU A 274 17.49 18.18 -12.88
C LEU A 274 16.04 17.92 -12.43
N ASP A 275 15.14 18.88 -12.65
CA ASP A 275 13.71 18.73 -12.38
C ASP A 275 13.07 17.61 -13.22
N LYS A 276 13.53 17.44 -14.47
CA LYS A 276 13.11 16.35 -15.35
C LYS A 276 13.58 15.00 -14.83
N HIS A 277 14.87 14.83 -14.52
CA HIS A 277 15.40 13.59 -13.96
C HIS A 277 14.77 13.23 -12.61
N LEU A 278 14.48 14.22 -11.76
CA LEU A 278 13.75 14.01 -10.51
C LEU A 278 12.32 13.51 -10.77
N SER A 279 11.64 14.06 -11.79
CA SER A 279 10.30 13.62 -12.19
C SER A 279 10.32 12.21 -12.81
N GLU A 280 11.32 11.88 -13.62
CA GLU A 280 11.54 10.53 -14.18
C GLU A 280 11.82 9.49 -13.09
N ALA A 281 12.67 9.85 -12.12
CA ALA A 281 12.94 9.00 -10.95
C ALA A 281 11.64 8.72 -10.19
N LYS A 282 10.78 9.73 -9.98
CA LYS A 282 9.48 9.54 -9.34
C LYS A 282 8.55 8.60 -10.13
N LEU A 283 8.45 8.77 -11.45
CA LEU A 283 7.63 7.90 -12.30
C LEU A 283 8.11 6.44 -12.28
N ALA A 284 9.42 6.23 -12.16
CA ALA A 284 10.04 4.92 -12.01
C ALA A 284 10.11 4.44 -10.54
N LEU A 285 9.28 5.01 -9.65
CA LEU A 285 9.19 4.68 -8.22
C LEU A 285 10.56 4.69 -7.51
N PHE A 286 11.43 5.61 -7.91
CA PHE A 286 12.79 5.81 -7.41
C PHE A 286 13.66 4.54 -7.48
N SER A 287 13.59 3.82 -8.60
CA SER A 287 14.48 2.67 -8.84
C SER A 287 15.98 3.03 -8.73
N LEU A 288 16.80 2.02 -8.41
CA LEU A 288 18.25 2.16 -8.19
C LEU A 288 18.99 2.83 -9.37
N ASP A 289 18.66 2.46 -10.61
CA ASP A 289 19.27 3.02 -11.82
C ASP A 289 18.94 4.51 -11.96
N GLN A 290 17.69 4.91 -11.70
CA GLN A 290 17.28 6.30 -11.79
C GLN A 290 17.89 7.15 -10.66
N LEU A 291 17.98 6.62 -9.43
CA LEU A 291 18.67 7.30 -8.34
C LEU A 291 20.17 7.48 -8.63
N SER A 292 20.82 6.48 -9.22
CA SER A 292 22.24 6.55 -9.62
C SER A 292 22.46 7.64 -10.68
N ARG A 293 21.58 7.71 -11.69
CA ARG A 293 21.62 8.76 -12.73
C ARG A 293 21.37 10.14 -12.16
N LEU A 294 20.37 10.27 -11.29
CA LEU A 294 20.01 11.53 -10.65
C LEU A 294 21.16 12.05 -9.78
N TYR A 295 21.78 11.20 -8.95
CA TYR A 295 22.95 11.59 -8.15
C TYR A 295 24.11 12.02 -9.05
N SER A 296 24.45 11.21 -10.05
CA SER A 296 25.56 11.48 -10.98
C SER A 296 25.35 12.78 -11.76
N TYR A 297 24.11 13.10 -12.13
CA TYR A 297 23.77 14.34 -12.81
C TYR A 297 23.87 15.54 -11.87
N ALA A 298 23.29 15.46 -10.68
CA ALA A 298 23.35 16.50 -9.65
C ALA A 298 24.80 16.81 -9.22
N ALA A 299 25.63 15.77 -9.11
CA ALA A 299 27.03 15.89 -8.69
C ALA A 299 27.88 16.73 -9.65
N LYS A 300 27.50 16.87 -10.93
CA LYS A 300 28.20 17.73 -11.92
C LYS A 300 28.15 19.21 -11.56
N ALA A 301 27.19 19.62 -10.74
CA ALA A 301 27.10 20.99 -10.23
C ALA A 301 28.12 21.31 -9.12
N ILE A 302 28.81 20.29 -8.59
CA ILE A 302 29.77 20.39 -7.50
C ILE A 302 31.17 20.04 -8.00
N LYS A 303 32.19 20.82 -7.65
CA LYS A 303 33.57 20.58 -8.10
C LYS A 303 34.20 19.33 -7.48
N SER A 304 34.01 19.13 -6.18
CA SER A 304 34.48 17.96 -5.43
C SER A 304 33.38 17.46 -4.50
N TRP A 305 33.14 16.16 -4.45
CA TRP A 305 32.09 15.62 -3.58
C TRP A 305 32.53 14.33 -2.92
N PHE A 306 32.02 14.10 -1.70
CA PHE A 306 32.33 12.95 -0.88
C PHE A 306 31.03 12.28 -0.41
N ILE A 307 31.09 10.96 -0.19
CA ILE A 307 30.05 10.20 0.50
C ILE A 307 30.72 9.51 1.68
N VAL A 308 30.22 9.77 2.90
CA VAL A 308 30.71 9.13 4.14
C VAL A 308 29.61 8.24 4.71
N LEU A 309 29.87 6.95 4.81
CA LEU A 309 28.96 5.99 5.44
C LEU A 309 29.64 5.38 6.65
N ASP A 310 28.92 5.38 7.77
CA ASP A 310 29.32 4.69 8.99
C ASP A 310 28.37 3.51 9.25
N GLY A 311 28.89 2.38 9.75
CA GLY A 311 28.08 1.20 10.09
C GLY A 311 27.63 0.33 8.91
N LEU A 312 28.36 0.31 7.79
CA LEU A 312 27.98 -0.48 6.60
C LEU A 312 27.88 -2.00 6.89
N ASP A 313 28.65 -2.47 7.86
CA ASP A 313 28.66 -3.84 8.37
C ASP A 313 27.36 -4.24 9.10
N GLU A 314 26.57 -3.27 9.56
CA GLU A 314 25.29 -3.53 10.24
C GLU A 314 24.16 -3.91 9.25
N CYS A 315 24.31 -3.57 7.97
CA CYS A 315 23.38 -4.00 6.91
C CYS A 315 23.58 -5.49 6.57
N ASN A 316 22.50 -6.19 6.23
CA ASN A 316 22.62 -7.54 5.67
C ASN A 316 23.29 -7.54 4.29
N THR A 317 23.76 -8.70 3.84
CA THR A 317 24.50 -8.86 2.57
C THR A 317 23.71 -8.40 1.34
N GLY A 318 22.38 -8.55 1.33
CA GLY A 318 21.52 -8.10 0.24
C GLY A 318 21.48 -6.57 0.12
N GLN A 319 21.34 -5.88 1.26
CA GLN A 319 21.34 -4.42 1.35
C GLN A 319 22.73 -3.85 1.01
N GLN A 320 23.80 -4.44 1.55
CA GLN A 320 25.19 -4.08 1.21
C GLN A 320 25.45 -4.19 -0.30
N SER A 321 25.00 -5.28 -0.95
CA SER A 321 25.14 -5.47 -2.39
C SER A 321 24.43 -4.38 -3.20
N ARG A 322 23.24 -3.95 -2.76
CA ARG A 322 22.48 -2.87 -3.41
C ARG A 322 23.19 -1.52 -3.27
N LEU A 323 23.70 -1.19 -2.08
CA LEU A 323 24.50 0.01 -1.83
C LEU A 323 25.75 0.04 -2.72
N LEU A 324 26.50 -1.06 -2.77
CA LEU A 324 27.69 -1.18 -3.61
C LEU A 324 27.38 -0.96 -5.09
N LYS A 325 26.27 -1.51 -5.60
CA LYS A 325 25.83 -1.28 -6.99
C LYS A 325 25.55 0.20 -7.28
N PHE A 326 24.91 0.90 -6.35
CA PHE A 326 24.69 2.36 -6.47
C PHE A 326 26.02 3.11 -6.51
N PHE A 327 26.92 2.88 -5.56
CA PHE A 327 28.20 3.59 -5.52
C PHE A 327 29.10 3.27 -6.72
N GLN A 328 29.11 2.02 -7.19
CA GLN A 328 29.81 1.63 -8.42
C GLN A 328 29.28 2.39 -9.64
N ALA A 329 27.97 2.55 -9.75
CA ALA A 329 27.34 3.31 -10.83
C ALA A 329 27.69 4.80 -10.79
N VAL A 330 27.80 5.38 -9.58
CA VAL A 330 28.12 6.80 -9.39
C VAL A 330 29.61 7.11 -9.56
N VAL A 331 30.51 6.20 -9.16
CA VAL A 331 31.96 6.47 -9.09
C VAL A 331 32.72 6.21 -10.39
N SER A 332 32.19 5.40 -11.33
CA SER A 332 32.79 5.10 -12.66
C SER A 332 34.34 4.93 -12.68
N ARG A 333 34.79 3.67 -12.47
CA ARG A 333 36.18 3.14 -12.31
C ARG A 333 36.60 2.94 -10.85
N ALA A 334 36.23 1.80 -10.26
CA ALA A 334 36.80 1.35 -8.99
C ALA A 334 38.13 0.61 -9.24
N GLY A 335 39.24 1.29 -8.97
CA GLY A 335 40.55 0.68 -8.71
C GLY A 335 40.87 0.77 -7.21
N ALA A 336 41.44 -0.32 -6.67
CA ALA A 336 42.08 -0.56 -5.36
C ALA A 336 41.70 0.33 -4.15
N SER A 337 41.30 -0.25 -3.02
CA SER A 337 41.05 0.48 -1.75
C SER A 337 42.34 0.77 -0.97
N SER A 338 42.44 1.93 -0.30
CA SER A 338 43.43 2.18 0.75
C SER A 338 42.83 1.94 2.14
N HIS A 339 43.64 1.41 3.06
CA HIS A 339 43.21 1.02 4.41
C HIS A 339 43.85 1.91 5.48
N ILE A 340 43.04 2.47 6.38
CA ILE A 340 43.50 3.13 7.61
C ILE A 340 43.09 2.29 8.82
N ASN A 341 44.00 2.13 9.78
CA ASN A 341 43.79 1.43 11.06
C ASN A 341 43.73 2.44 12.22
N THR A 342 42.76 2.29 13.14
CA THR A 342 42.33 3.33 14.10
C THR A 342 43.02 3.31 15.49
N SER A 343 44.34 3.05 15.62
CA SER A 343 44.95 2.81 16.94
C SER A 343 45.80 3.95 17.52
N ALA A 344 45.32 5.20 17.55
CA ALA A 344 45.98 6.29 18.28
C ALA A 344 44.95 7.25 18.92
N ASP A 345 45.22 7.69 20.18
CA ASP A 345 44.48 8.67 21.03
C ASP A 345 43.73 8.14 22.28
N ILE A 346 43.79 6.85 22.63
CA ILE A 346 43.08 6.38 23.85
C ILE A 346 43.72 6.92 25.13
N GLY A 347 45.05 7.07 25.19
CA GLY A 347 45.74 7.64 26.35
C GLY A 347 45.22 9.03 26.76
N ALA A 348 45.04 9.94 25.79
CA ALA A 348 44.50 11.28 26.05
C ALA A 348 43.04 11.23 26.54
N TYR A 349 42.25 10.30 26.00
CA TYR A 349 40.86 10.08 26.44
C TYR A 349 40.79 9.55 27.88
N VAL A 350 41.67 8.61 28.25
CA VAL A 350 41.73 8.03 29.60
C VAL A 350 42.18 9.08 30.62
N ASP A 351 43.21 9.87 30.30
CA ASP A 351 43.70 10.96 31.14
C ASP A 351 42.57 11.96 31.47
N ASP A 352 41.86 12.44 30.44
CA ASP A 352 40.81 13.44 30.60
C ASP A 352 39.59 12.90 31.38
N ILE A 353 39.20 11.63 31.17
CA ILE A 353 38.10 11.01 31.91
C ILE A 353 38.46 10.79 33.37
N ILE A 354 39.65 10.30 33.69
CA ILE A 354 40.07 10.09 35.09
C ILE A 354 40.10 11.43 35.84
N ILE A 355 40.62 12.48 35.21
CA ILE A 355 40.58 13.85 35.76
C ILE A 355 39.14 14.31 35.98
N GLU A 356 38.24 14.06 35.02
CA GLU A 356 36.82 14.36 35.17
C GLU A 356 36.23 13.61 36.38
N LYS A 357 36.38 12.28 36.48
CA LYS A 357 35.83 11.45 37.56
C LYS A 357 36.37 11.82 38.95
N LEU A 358 37.64 12.24 39.04
CA LEU A 358 38.22 12.80 40.26
C LEU A 358 37.56 14.13 40.62
N SER A 359 37.30 14.99 39.64
CA SER A 359 36.67 16.30 39.85
C SER A 359 35.18 16.21 40.22
N THR A 360 34.47 15.18 39.73
CA THR A 360 33.06 14.94 40.05
C THR A 360 32.87 14.20 41.37
N GLY A 361 33.95 13.64 41.94
CA GLY A 361 33.91 12.84 43.16
C GLY A 361 33.39 11.40 42.95
N GLU A 362 33.25 10.97 41.69
CA GLU A 362 32.90 9.59 41.35
C GLU A 362 34.08 8.62 41.49
N LEU A 363 35.30 9.15 41.36
CA LEU A 363 36.53 8.44 41.70
C LEU A 363 37.17 9.16 42.88
N VAL A 364 37.23 8.48 44.03
CA VAL A 364 37.86 9.01 45.25
C VAL A 364 39.09 8.16 45.55
N VAL A 365 40.26 8.80 45.49
CA VAL A 365 41.55 8.15 45.70
C VAL A 365 42.25 8.84 46.86
N SER A 366 42.69 8.06 47.85
CA SER A 366 43.43 8.60 49.01
C SER A 366 44.93 8.71 48.75
N ASP A 367 45.48 7.81 47.92
CA ASP A 367 46.87 7.77 47.49
C ASP A 367 47.05 8.31 46.05
N PRO A 368 47.61 9.52 45.87
CA PRO A 368 47.79 10.14 44.55
C PRO A 368 48.60 9.28 43.56
N SER A 369 49.48 8.39 44.04
CA SER A 369 50.26 7.51 43.17
C SER A 369 49.43 6.43 42.46
N LEU A 370 48.22 6.14 42.99
CA LEU A 370 47.28 5.21 42.39
C LEU A 370 46.71 5.74 41.06
N ILE A 371 46.66 7.06 40.86
CA ILE A 371 46.21 7.67 39.60
C ILE A 371 47.17 7.29 38.47
N ASP A 372 48.49 7.40 38.71
CA ASP A 372 49.51 7.00 37.72
C ASP A 372 49.48 5.48 37.45
N GLU A 373 49.14 4.68 38.46
CA GLU A 373 48.96 3.22 38.34
C GLU A 373 47.73 2.88 37.47
N ILE A 374 46.62 3.61 37.62
CA ILE A 374 45.41 3.49 36.80
C ILE A 374 45.74 3.81 35.33
N LEU A 375 46.33 4.97 35.07
CA LEU A 375 46.64 5.44 33.72
C LEU A 375 47.56 4.46 32.98
N LYS A 376 48.64 4.00 33.63
CA LYS A 376 49.55 3.00 33.04
C LYS A 376 48.87 1.67 32.75
N THR A 377 48.03 1.18 33.68
CA THR A 377 47.38 -0.12 33.54
C THR A 377 46.37 -0.12 32.39
N ILE A 378 45.53 0.90 32.30
CA ILE A 378 44.54 1.05 31.22
C ILE A 378 45.25 1.19 29.87
N ALA A 379 46.24 2.09 29.77
CA ALA A 379 47.01 2.30 28.55
C ALA A 379 47.70 1.02 28.04
N SER A 380 48.13 0.14 28.96
CA SER A 380 48.78 -1.14 28.59
C SER A 380 47.80 -2.22 28.12
N LYS A 381 46.53 -2.17 28.57
CA LYS A 381 45.52 -3.23 28.37
C LYS A 381 44.41 -2.87 27.37
N GLU A 382 44.24 -1.59 27.01
CA GLU A 382 43.13 -1.10 26.17
C GLU A 382 43.09 -1.67 24.74
N GLN A 383 44.22 -2.18 24.22
CA GLN A 383 44.34 -2.82 22.90
C GLN A 383 43.64 -2.10 21.73
N GLY A 384 43.47 -0.77 21.81
CA GLY A 384 42.79 0.02 20.79
C GLY A 384 41.26 0.15 20.93
N MET A 385 40.68 -0.13 22.11
CA MET A 385 39.22 -0.11 22.33
C MET A 385 38.79 0.96 23.36
N PHE A 386 38.18 2.06 22.90
CA PHE A 386 37.63 3.11 23.77
C PHE A 386 36.48 2.59 24.64
N LEU A 387 35.62 1.71 24.12
CA LEU A 387 34.51 1.12 24.89
C LEU A 387 35.03 0.30 26.07
N TRP A 388 36.09 -0.48 25.86
CA TRP A 388 36.72 -1.23 26.94
C TRP A 388 37.33 -0.28 27.98
N ALA A 389 38.02 0.79 27.54
CA ALA A 389 38.60 1.77 28.45
C ALA A 389 37.52 2.46 29.30
N PHE A 390 36.40 2.86 28.69
CA PHE A 390 35.25 3.42 29.38
C PHE A 390 34.70 2.48 30.46
N LEU A 391 34.41 1.21 30.10
CA LEU A 391 33.87 0.22 31.04
C LEU A 391 34.87 -0.16 32.15
N ALA A 392 36.17 -0.20 31.85
CA ALA A 392 37.22 -0.45 32.82
C ALA A 392 37.35 0.69 33.83
N ILE A 393 37.22 1.95 33.39
CA ILE A 393 37.19 3.12 34.27
C ILE A 393 35.96 3.06 35.18
N GLU A 394 34.79 2.72 34.65
CA GLU A 394 33.57 2.56 35.46
C GLU A 394 33.72 1.43 36.51
N ASP A 395 34.39 0.32 36.18
CA ASP A 395 34.71 -0.75 37.14
C ASP A 395 35.62 -0.23 38.27
N ILE A 396 36.65 0.56 37.93
CA ILE A 396 37.55 1.19 38.90
C ILE A 396 36.80 2.17 39.80
N CYS A 397 35.95 3.03 39.24
CA CYS A 397 35.13 3.99 39.99
C CYS A 397 34.14 3.31 40.95
N SER A 398 33.83 2.03 40.76
CA SER A 398 32.96 1.29 41.67
C SER A 398 33.64 0.87 42.99
N GLY A 399 34.97 0.92 43.05
CA GLY A 399 35.75 0.60 44.25
C GLY A 399 35.57 1.63 45.36
N LYS A 400 35.28 1.17 46.58
CA LYS A 400 35.02 2.02 47.76
C LYS A 400 36.27 2.35 48.56
N SER A 401 37.41 1.76 48.21
CA SER A 401 38.71 2.02 48.84
C SER A 401 39.85 1.83 47.84
N ASP A 402 41.00 2.47 48.10
CA ASP A 402 42.23 2.30 47.30
C ASP A 402 42.64 0.81 47.16
N LYS A 403 42.32 -0.03 48.16
CA LYS A 403 42.56 -1.48 48.12
C LYS A 403 41.66 -2.17 47.09
N GLU A 404 40.39 -1.82 47.05
CA GLU A 404 39.42 -2.35 46.06
C GLU A 404 39.76 -1.86 44.66
N ILE A 405 40.16 -0.59 44.51
CA ILE A 405 40.62 -0.03 43.23
C ILE A 405 41.85 -0.79 42.71
N ARG A 406 42.86 -1.04 43.56
CA ARG A 406 44.02 -1.86 43.18
C ARG A 406 43.67 -3.30 42.85
N GLN A 407 42.68 -3.88 43.52
CA GLN A 407 42.20 -5.22 43.19
C GLN A 407 41.49 -5.22 41.83
N ALA A 408 40.63 -4.24 41.56
CA ALA A 408 39.99 -4.06 40.25
C ALA A 408 41.04 -3.89 39.14
N LEU A 409 42.08 -3.08 39.34
CA LEU A 409 43.18 -2.91 38.38
C LEU A 409 43.92 -4.22 38.05
N LYS A 410 44.18 -5.06 39.07
CA LYS A 410 44.79 -6.38 38.90
C LYS A 410 43.89 -7.31 38.11
N ASP A 411 42.61 -7.34 38.48
CA ASP A 411 41.66 -8.26 37.91
C ASP A 411 41.13 -7.78 36.55
N ILE A 412 41.29 -6.52 36.13
CA ILE A 412 40.70 -5.94 34.90
C ILE A 412 40.76 -6.92 33.70
N PRO A 413 39.62 -7.17 33.01
CA PRO A 413 39.52 -8.20 31.98
C PRO A 413 40.25 -7.78 30.72
N SER A 414 40.83 -8.73 29.98
CA SER A 414 41.54 -8.43 28.72
C SER A 414 40.64 -8.29 27.49
N ASP A 415 39.37 -8.70 27.57
CA ASP A 415 38.43 -8.77 26.45
C ASP A 415 37.02 -8.28 26.81
N LEU A 416 36.25 -7.95 25.78
CA LEU A 416 34.94 -7.29 25.92
C LEU A 416 33.84 -8.17 26.55
N PRO A 417 33.72 -9.48 26.23
CA PRO A 417 32.74 -10.36 26.86
C PRO A 417 32.90 -10.43 28.39
N THR A 418 34.13 -10.64 28.88
CA THR A 418 34.40 -10.66 30.33
C THR A 418 34.11 -9.31 31.00
N THR A 419 34.34 -8.20 30.29
CA THR A 419 33.96 -6.86 30.78
C THR A 419 32.45 -6.69 30.89
N PHE A 420 31.67 -7.21 29.93
CA PHE A 420 30.21 -7.23 30.03
C PHE A 420 29.74 -8.12 31.18
N ASP A 421 30.29 -9.33 31.34
CA ASP A 421 29.95 -10.22 32.46
C ASP A 421 30.20 -9.58 33.82
N ARG A 422 31.26 -8.79 33.96
CA ARG A 422 31.49 -8.01 35.19
C ARG A 422 30.48 -6.91 35.40
N ALA A 423 30.09 -6.19 34.35
CA ALA A 423 29.00 -5.24 34.43
C ALA A 423 27.71 -5.93 34.88
N LEU A 424 27.36 -7.07 34.29
CA LEU A 424 26.21 -7.89 34.70
C LEU A 424 26.34 -8.34 36.17
N SER A 425 27.52 -8.77 36.62
CA SER A 425 27.79 -9.14 38.01
C SER A 425 27.53 -7.97 38.98
N ARG A 426 27.92 -6.75 38.61
CA ARG A 426 27.68 -5.54 39.42
C ARG A 426 26.19 -5.19 39.48
N ILE A 427 25.45 -5.39 38.39
CA ILE A 427 23.97 -5.24 38.38
C ILE A 427 23.35 -6.19 39.41
N VAL A 428 23.79 -7.45 39.45
CA VAL A 428 23.33 -8.46 40.42
C VAL A 428 23.71 -8.06 41.85
N GLN A 429 24.96 -7.66 42.08
CA GLN A 429 25.44 -7.21 43.40
C GLN A 429 24.66 -5.99 43.93
N LYS A 430 24.31 -5.05 43.05
CA LYS A 430 23.50 -3.86 43.37
C LYS A 430 21.99 -4.16 43.45
N ARG A 431 21.57 -5.42 43.25
CA ARG A 431 20.17 -5.89 43.27
C ARG A 431 19.28 -5.25 42.20
N ASN A 432 19.86 -4.83 41.07
CA ASN A 432 19.14 -4.22 39.95
C ASN A 432 18.77 -5.24 38.85
N GLN A 433 18.99 -6.53 39.09
CA GLN A 433 18.86 -7.58 38.06
C GLN A 433 17.48 -7.62 37.38
N GLN A 434 16.39 -7.44 38.13
CA GLN A 434 15.03 -7.52 37.58
C GLN A 434 14.73 -6.34 36.65
N ILE A 435 15.05 -5.12 37.07
CA ILE A 435 14.81 -3.92 36.26
C ILE A 435 15.74 -3.87 35.04
N ALA A 436 17.01 -4.26 35.20
CA ALA A 436 17.97 -4.31 34.11
C ALA A 436 17.57 -5.33 33.05
N LYS A 437 17.15 -6.54 33.47
CA LYS A 437 16.67 -7.57 32.52
C LYS A 437 15.46 -7.08 31.73
N LYS A 438 14.43 -6.55 32.41
CA LYS A 438 13.26 -5.97 31.74
C LYS A 438 13.66 -4.83 30.79
N ALA A 439 14.60 -3.97 31.18
CA ALA A 439 15.10 -2.89 30.33
C ALA A 439 15.81 -3.42 29.08
N PHE A 440 16.72 -4.40 29.22
CA PHE A 440 17.38 -5.02 28.07
C PHE A 440 16.38 -5.68 27.12
N MET A 441 15.38 -6.39 27.66
CA MET A 441 14.31 -6.99 26.86
C MET A 441 13.52 -5.93 26.08
N TRP A 442 13.11 -4.84 26.73
CA TRP A 442 12.39 -3.75 26.08
C TRP A 442 13.23 -3.07 25.00
N THR A 443 14.49 -2.72 25.29
CA THR A 443 15.39 -2.08 24.33
C THR A 443 15.62 -2.98 23.10
N LYS A 444 15.58 -4.30 23.26
CA LYS A 444 15.67 -5.26 22.15
C LYS A 444 14.36 -5.46 21.39
N ALA A 445 13.23 -5.48 22.10
CA ALA A 445 11.92 -5.83 21.55
C ALA A 445 11.34 -4.72 20.67
N VAL A 446 11.52 -3.45 21.08
CA VAL A 446 10.82 -2.34 20.44
C VAL A 446 11.26 -2.12 19.00
N SER A 447 10.27 -1.97 18.10
CA SER A 447 10.54 -1.59 16.70
C SER A 447 11.03 -0.15 16.53
N GLN A 448 10.91 0.67 17.56
CA GLN A 448 11.33 2.09 17.60
C GLN A 448 11.72 2.42 19.04
N SER A 449 12.87 3.08 19.25
CA SER A 449 13.34 3.45 20.59
C SER A 449 12.26 4.26 21.32
N LEU A 450 11.98 3.88 22.57
CA LEU A 450 11.02 4.59 23.42
C LEU A 450 11.70 5.76 24.12
N THR A 451 10.95 6.85 24.33
CA THR A 451 11.41 7.94 25.20
C THR A 451 11.53 7.47 26.64
N LEU A 452 12.30 8.17 27.48
CA LEU A 452 12.49 7.80 28.88
C LEU A 452 11.16 7.75 29.65
N SER A 453 10.21 8.62 29.32
CA SER A 453 8.86 8.62 29.91
C SER A 453 8.02 7.42 29.46
N GLN A 454 8.05 7.08 28.16
CA GLN A 454 7.42 5.86 27.64
C GLN A 454 8.01 4.59 28.26
N PHE A 455 9.34 4.55 28.37
CA PHE A 455 10.08 3.43 28.95
C PHE A 455 9.76 3.25 30.44
N ARG A 456 9.56 4.35 31.18
CA ARG A 456 9.14 4.32 32.59
C ARG A 456 7.84 3.54 32.76
N GLU A 457 6.82 3.84 31.97
CA GLU A 457 5.52 3.16 32.04
C GLU A 457 5.65 1.71 31.59
N ALA A 458 6.31 1.45 30.45
CA ALA A 458 6.53 0.11 29.93
C ALA A 458 7.22 -0.84 30.92
N LEU A 459 8.18 -0.33 31.71
CA LEU A 459 8.84 -1.09 32.78
C LEU A 459 7.99 -1.29 34.04
N SER A 460 7.04 -0.39 34.30
CA SER A 460 6.23 -0.36 35.51
C SER A 460 4.98 -1.24 35.42
N ILE A 461 4.56 -1.59 34.21
CA ILE A 461 3.36 -2.41 33.99
C ILE A 461 3.62 -3.87 34.36
N GLU A 462 2.68 -4.44 35.11
CA GLU A 462 2.57 -5.87 35.33
C GLU A 462 1.58 -6.48 34.33
N ILE A 463 1.90 -7.65 33.80
CA ILE A 463 1.08 -8.34 32.79
C ILE A 463 -0.30 -8.67 33.41
N GLY A 464 -1.39 -8.26 32.74
CA GLY A 464 -2.75 -8.41 33.25
C GLY A 464 -3.20 -7.35 34.26
N GLN A 465 -2.41 -6.30 34.50
CA GLN A 465 -2.79 -5.17 35.35
C GLN A 465 -4.02 -4.43 34.78
N HIS A 466 -4.99 -4.13 35.64
CA HIS A 466 -6.24 -3.44 35.26
C HIS A 466 -6.14 -1.92 35.38
N THR A 467 -5.37 -1.39 36.35
CA THR A 467 -5.21 0.06 36.54
C THR A 467 -3.76 0.43 36.80
N LEU A 468 -3.28 1.52 36.19
CA LEU A 468 -1.98 2.14 36.41
C LEU A 468 -2.12 3.34 37.36
N ARG A 469 -1.45 3.29 38.51
CA ARG A 469 -1.43 4.36 39.50
C ARG A 469 -0.05 5.00 39.56
N GLN A 470 0.01 6.21 40.13
CA GLN A 470 1.28 6.91 40.31
C GLN A 470 2.27 6.15 41.20
N GLU A 471 1.76 5.33 42.13
CA GLU A 471 2.55 4.47 43.02
C GLU A 471 3.20 3.28 42.30
N ASP A 472 2.63 2.85 41.17
CA ASP A 472 3.17 1.75 40.36
C ASP A 472 4.38 2.21 39.52
N LEU A 473 4.46 3.52 39.21
CA LEU A 473 5.49 4.07 38.35
C LEU A 473 6.88 4.07 39.02
N ILE A 474 7.85 3.44 38.36
CA ILE A 474 9.26 3.43 38.79
C ILE A 474 9.73 4.85 39.10
N SER A 475 10.15 5.08 40.34
CA SER A 475 10.66 6.37 40.78
C SER A 475 12.13 6.55 40.41
N GLY A 476 12.49 7.74 39.93
CA GLY A 476 13.88 8.07 39.59
C GLY A 476 14.39 7.39 38.33
N ILE A 477 13.55 7.20 37.31
CA ILE A 477 13.91 6.58 36.01
C ILE A 477 15.14 7.20 35.33
N GLU A 478 15.47 8.46 35.62
CA GLU A 478 16.71 9.13 35.21
C GLU A 478 17.99 8.36 35.61
N ARG A 479 17.90 7.48 36.60
CA ARG A 479 19.00 6.63 37.08
C ARG A 479 19.10 5.29 36.33
N LEU A 480 18.27 5.05 35.32
CA LEU A 480 18.27 3.82 34.53
C LEU A 480 19.66 3.45 33.97
N PRO A 481 20.46 4.38 33.40
CA PRO A 481 21.83 4.06 32.97
C PRO A 481 22.69 3.53 34.12
N VAL A 482 22.57 4.13 35.31
CA VAL A 482 23.30 3.70 36.51
C VAL A 482 22.85 2.32 36.99
N TRP A 483 21.54 2.04 36.93
CA TRP A 483 20.99 0.73 37.32
C TRP A 483 21.46 -0.40 36.39
N CYS A 484 21.76 -0.05 35.13
CA CYS A 484 22.22 -0.97 34.09
C CYS A 484 23.74 -0.89 33.84
N GLU A 485 24.54 -0.33 34.76
CA GLU A 485 26.00 -0.19 34.63
C GLU A 485 26.47 0.47 33.31
N ASN A 486 25.72 1.46 32.83
CA ASN A 486 25.94 2.17 31.57
C ASN A 486 25.93 1.28 30.32
N LEU A 487 25.37 0.07 30.42
CA LEU A 487 25.09 -0.78 29.25
C LEU A 487 23.93 -0.23 28.41
N LEU A 488 23.05 0.54 29.06
CA LEU A 488 22.06 1.40 28.42
C LEU A 488 22.42 2.88 28.66
N TYR A 489 22.02 3.73 27.73
CA TYR A 489 22.11 5.18 27.87
C TYR A 489 20.81 5.85 27.40
N VAL A 490 20.62 7.11 27.81
CA VAL A 490 19.53 7.96 27.35
C VAL A 490 20.10 8.98 26.36
N GLU A 491 19.56 9.02 25.16
CA GLU A 491 20.01 9.95 24.12
C GLU A 491 19.53 11.37 24.42
N GLU A 492 20.45 12.33 24.44
CA GLU A 492 20.14 13.72 24.78
C GLU A 492 19.25 14.43 23.74
N THR A 493 19.31 14.02 22.47
CA THR A 493 18.60 14.72 21.37
C THR A 493 17.11 14.42 21.31
N ASP A 494 16.71 13.19 21.62
CA ASP A 494 15.32 12.71 21.49
C ASP A 494 14.78 12.07 22.78
N ASN A 495 15.59 12.07 23.85
CA ASN A 495 15.27 11.50 25.16
C ASN A 495 14.92 10.01 25.11
N THR A 496 15.50 9.23 24.18
CA THR A 496 15.19 7.80 24.01
C THR A 496 16.22 6.88 24.65
N VAL A 497 15.78 5.71 25.12
CA VAL A 497 16.62 4.69 25.77
C VAL A 497 17.20 3.73 24.75
N ARG A 498 18.53 3.50 24.78
CA ARG A 498 19.26 2.69 23.79
C ARG A 498 20.40 1.91 24.42
N PHE A 499 20.85 0.84 23.76
CA PHE A 499 22.10 0.17 24.11
C PHE A 499 23.28 1.10 23.83
N SER A 500 24.23 1.16 24.76
CA SER A 500 25.44 1.99 24.61
C SER A 500 26.31 1.56 23.43
N HIS A 501 26.18 0.30 22.99
CA HIS A 501 26.86 -0.25 21.83
C HIS A 501 26.14 -1.53 21.32
N HIS A 502 26.15 -1.80 20.01
CA HIS A 502 25.48 -2.99 19.42
C HIS A 502 26.00 -4.31 20.00
N SER A 503 27.31 -4.40 20.26
CA SER A 503 27.94 -5.62 20.80
C SER A 503 27.42 -6.03 22.18
N ILE A 504 26.81 -5.11 22.93
CA ILE A 504 26.13 -5.43 24.19
C ILE A 504 24.89 -6.28 23.89
N GLN A 505 24.09 -5.86 22.91
CA GLN A 505 22.92 -6.62 22.48
C GLN A 505 23.31 -8.00 21.94
N GLU A 506 24.37 -8.07 21.12
CA GLU A 506 24.88 -9.36 20.62
C GLU A 506 25.32 -10.27 21.76
N PHE A 507 26.07 -9.75 22.73
CA PHE A 507 26.51 -10.50 23.89
C PHE A 507 25.32 -11.03 24.72
N LEU A 508 24.32 -10.19 24.98
CA LEU A 508 23.12 -10.58 25.73
C LEU A 508 22.24 -11.61 25.02
N LEU A 509 22.32 -11.72 23.69
CA LEU A 509 21.56 -12.67 22.88
C LEU A 509 22.24 -14.04 22.74
N VAL A 510 23.53 -14.18 23.08
CA VAL A 510 24.23 -15.46 23.05
C VAL A 510 23.92 -16.23 24.34
N PRO A 511 23.25 -17.41 24.26
CA PRO A 511 22.96 -18.20 25.46
C PRO A 511 24.25 -18.76 26.10
N ASP A 512 24.29 -18.82 27.44
CA ASP A 512 25.34 -19.50 28.24
C ASP A 512 26.78 -18.96 28.16
N SER A 513 27.00 -17.67 27.91
CA SER A 513 28.38 -17.13 27.82
C SER A 513 29.07 -16.83 29.17
N GLY A 514 28.44 -17.08 30.33
CA GLY A 514 29.05 -16.74 31.63
C GLY A 514 28.21 -17.09 32.87
N GLU A 515 28.70 -16.72 34.06
CA GLU A 515 28.06 -16.99 35.37
C GLU A 515 26.73 -16.25 35.59
N ASN A 516 26.42 -15.23 34.77
CA ASN A 516 25.21 -14.38 34.87
C ASN A 516 24.17 -14.66 33.78
N GLY A 517 24.04 -15.92 33.32
CA GLY A 517 23.09 -16.31 32.27
C GLY A 517 21.64 -15.86 32.51
N ASP A 518 21.24 -15.64 33.77
CA ASP A 518 19.92 -15.13 34.12
C ASP A 518 19.62 -13.72 33.55
N LEU A 519 20.64 -12.91 33.24
CA LEU A 519 20.48 -11.58 32.64
C LEU A 519 20.51 -11.60 31.10
N HIS A 520 20.84 -12.74 30.49
CA HIS A 520 20.77 -12.91 29.04
C HIS A 520 19.30 -12.89 28.60
N ILE A 521 19.09 -12.42 27.38
CA ILE A 521 17.77 -12.20 26.80
C ILE A 521 17.58 -13.08 25.59
N ASP A 522 16.37 -13.59 25.43
CA ASP A 522 15.96 -14.33 24.24
C ASP A 522 15.09 -13.43 23.36
N SER A 523 15.35 -13.43 22.05
CA SER A 523 14.63 -12.52 21.13
C SER A 523 13.13 -12.81 21.08
N ASP A 524 12.72 -14.06 21.27
CA ASP A 524 11.32 -14.46 21.21
C ASP A 524 10.59 -14.05 22.49
N GLN A 525 11.24 -14.24 23.65
CA GLN A 525 10.74 -13.76 24.94
C GLN A 525 10.66 -12.23 25.01
N CYS A 526 11.59 -11.51 24.38
CA CYS A 526 11.54 -10.05 24.27
C CYS A 526 10.27 -9.58 23.54
N ASP A 527 9.99 -10.17 22.37
CA ASP A 527 8.79 -9.83 21.59
C ASP A 527 7.50 -10.23 22.31
N LYS A 528 7.48 -11.40 22.96
CA LYS A 528 6.37 -11.82 23.83
C LYS A 528 6.07 -10.80 24.92
N LEU A 529 7.09 -10.41 25.69
CA LEU A 529 6.94 -9.43 26.78
C LEU A 529 6.37 -8.10 26.26
N ALA A 530 6.89 -7.60 25.14
CA ALA A 530 6.40 -6.36 24.54
C ALA A 530 4.92 -6.48 24.12
N GLY A 531 4.53 -7.62 23.55
CA GLY A 531 3.15 -7.94 23.19
C GLY A 531 2.22 -7.96 24.40
N ASP A 532 2.57 -8.74 25.42
CA ASP A 532 1.77 -8.93 26.63
C ASP A 532 1.57 -7.59 27.38
N VAL A 533 2.62 -6.78 27.50
CA VAL A 533 2.54 -5.47 28.14
C VAL A 533 1.76 -4.47 27.27
N CYS A 534 1.96 -4.42 25.95
CA CYS A 534 1.18 -3.52 25.11
C CYS A 534 -0.32 -3.85 25.15
N ILE A 535 -0.67 -5.14 25.09
CA ILE A 535 -2.06 -5.62 25.19
C ILE A 535 -2.65 -5.26 26.57
N THR A 536 -1.89 -5.50 27.64
CA THR A 536 -2.31 -5.11 29.00
C THR A 536 -2.54 -3.60 29.08
N TYR A 537 -1.57 -2.83 28.63
CA TYR A 537 -1.58 -1.37 28.73
C TYR A 537 -2.78 -0.76 28.04
N VAL A 538 -3.07 -1.16 26.80
CA VAL A 538 -4.19 -0.61 26.02
C VAL A 538 -5.55 -0.95 26.66
N ASN A 539 -5.63 -2.02 27.46
CA ASN A 539 -6.84 -2.44 28.18
C ASN A 539 -6.96 -1.89 29.62
N LEU A 540 -6.15 -0.91 30.02
CA LEU A 540 -6.26 -0.32 31.37
C LEU A 540 -7.59 0.43 31.57
N ASP A 541 -8.25 0.21 32.72
CA ASP A 541 -9.50 0.87 33.14
C ASP A 541 -9.32 2.38 33.36
N ASN A 542 -8.07 2.84 33.50
CA ASN A 542 -7.68 4.25 33.55
C ASN A 542 -8.27 5.06 32.41
N PHE A 543 -8.33 4.48 31.22
CA PHE A 543 -8.85 5.14 30.05
C PHE A 543 -10.37 5.34 30.16
N GLN A 544 -11.09 4.32 30.64
CA GLN A 544 -12.54 4.37 30.84
C GLN A 544 -12.95 5.38 31.93
N THR A 545 -12.16 5.49 33.01
CA THR A 545 -12.49 6.31 34.20
C THR A 545 -12.25 7.81 33.98
N ALA A 546 -11.24 8.19 33.19
CA ALA A 546 -10.92 9.59 32.87
C ALA A 546 -12.06 10.33 32.12
N LEU A 547 -12.95 9.59 31.44
CA LEU A 547 -14.14 10.14 30.77
C LEU A 547 -15.32 10.40 31.72
N ALA A 548 -15.46 9.61 32.79
CA ALA A 548 -16.48 9.83 33.81
C ALA A 548 -16.22 11.13 34.60
N GLU A 549 -14.95 11.49 34.78
CA GLU A 549 -14.51 12.73 35.42
C GLU A 549 -14.63 13.94 34.47
N ARG A 550 -14.23 13.82 33.19
CA ARG A 550 -14.37 14.91 32.20
C ARG A 550 -15.82 15.31 31.90
N LYS A 551 -16.81 14.41 32.06
CA LYS A 551 -18.25 14.75 31.92
C LYS A 551 -18.82 15.58 33.08
N ARG A 552 -18.08 15.77 34.20
CA ARG A 552 -18.60 16.41 35.42
C ARG A 552 -18.13 17.85 35.67
N GLU A 553 -17.30 18.44 34.83
CA GLU A 553 -16.88 19.84 34.99
C GLU A 553 -17.58 20.79 34.01
N PRO A 554 -18.34 21.80 34.48
CA PRO A 554 -18.73 22.94 33.66
C PRO A 554 -17.50 23.83 33.43
N LEU A 555 -17.20 24.09 32.16
CA LEU A 555 -16.14 24.98 31.69
C LEU A 555 -16.19 26.36 32.39
N SER A 556 -15.31 26.56 33.36
CA SER A 556 -14.95 27.88 33.89
C SER A 556 -13.74 28.41 33.12
N SER A 557 -14.01 29.25 32.12
CA SER A 557 -13.01 30.02 31.40
C SER A 557 -12.33 31.04 32.35
N SER A 558 -11.14 30.72 32.84
CA SER A 558 -10.22 31.74 33.34
C SER A 558 -8.79 31.44 32.87
N ALA A 559 -8.19 32.46 32.28
CA ALA A 559 -6.98 32.41 31.49
C ALA A 559 -5.73 32.07 32.33
N ILE A 560 -4.90 31.16 31.84
CA ILE A 560 -3.52 31.01 32.32
C ILE A 560 -2.63 31.97 31.52
N LYS A 561 -2.21 33.05 32.17
CA LYS A 561 -1.07 33.87 31.74
C LYS A 561 0.20 33.05 31.96
N ILE A 562 0.94 32.79 30.89
CA ILE A 562 2.29 32.24 30.98
C ILE A 562 3.22 33.40 31.38
N ASP A 563 3.93 33.25 32.49
CA ASP A 563 5.01 34.14 32.94
C ASP A 563 6.37 33.54 32.51
N PRO A 564 7.02 34.09 31.46
CA PRO A 564 8.28 33.57 30.96
C PRO A 564 9.44 33.70 31.96
N SER A 565 9.32 34.59 32.95
CA SER A 565 10.37 34.84 33.93
C SER A 565 10.45 33.75 35.00
N GLY A 566 9.30 33.23 35.45
CA GLY A 566 9.25 32.10 36.39
C GLY A 566 9.76 30.78 35.79
N ILE A 567 9.58 30.56 34.47
CA ILE A 567 10.09 29.37 33.77
C ILE A 567 11.62 29.43 33.66
N ALA A 568 12.18 30.60 33.37
CA ALA A 568 13.63 30.79 33.33
C ALA A 568 14.28 30.59 34.71
N GLU A 569 13.62 31.06 35.77
CA GLU A 569 14.11 30.94 37.15
C GLU A 569 14.02 29.50 37.69
N GLN A 570 12.96 28.75 37.36
CA GLN A 570 12.85 27.31 37.65
C GLN A 570 13.84 26.45 36.84
N THR A 571 14.15 26.84 35.60
CA THR A 571 15.15 26.15 34.77
C THR A 571 16.57 26.35 35.34
N ILE A 572 16.85 27.51 35.93
CA ILE A 572 18.12 27.80 36.61
C ILE A 572 18.20 27.10 37.97
N GLN A 573 17.09 27.02 38.73
CA GLN A 573 17.06 26.32 40.03
C GLN A 573 17.16 24.79 39.90
N SER A 574 16.52 24.19 38.90
CA SER A 574 16.61 22.75 38.62
C SER A 574 18.01 22.30 38.18
N ALA A 575 18.76 23.16 37.49
CA ALA A 575 20.16 22.94 37.14
C ALA A 575 21.13 23.01 38.34
N ILE A 576 20.70 23.56 39.48
CA ILE A 576 21.53 23.73 40.68
C ILE A 576 21.21 22.67 41.75
N GLN A 577 20.04 22.02 41.72
CA GLN A 577 19.60 21.07 42.76
C GLN A 577 19.54 19.59 42.32
N GLY A 578 19.66 19.28 41.04
CA GLY A 578 19.74 17.89 40.54
C GLY A 578 21.19 17.44 40.34
N GLY A 579 21.60 16.35 40.99
CA GLY A 579 22.93 15.73 40.87
C GLY A 579 23.25 15.08 39.51
N VAL A 580 22.88 15.72 38.40
CA VAL A 580 23.26 15.37 37.02
C VAL A 580 23.94 16.60 36.37
N GLY A 581 24.81 17.25 37.15
CA GLY A 581 25.38 18.56 36.83
C GLY A 581 26.87 18.54 36.57
N THR A 582 27.38 17.75 35.61
CA THR A 582 28.83 17.78 35.27
C THR A 582 29.15 18.07 33.80
N ARG A 583 28.14 18.25 32.94
CA ARG A 583 28.36 18.75 31.55
C ARG A 583 27.69 20.09 31.22
N VAL A 584 26.52 20.40 31.79
CA VAL A 584 25.86 21.71 31.57
C VAL A 584 26.56 22.87 32.31
N GLY A 585 27.25 22.58 33.41
CA GLY A 585 27.97 23.59 34.22
C GLY A 585 29.24 24.17 33.57
N ARG A 586 29.80 23.51 32.54
CA ARG A 586 31.04 23.98 31.86
C ARG A 586 30.77 25.13 30.88
N LEU A 587 29.66 25.08 30.14
CA LEU A 587 29.31 26.12 29.16
C LEU A 587 28.89 27.43 29.86
N ALA A 588 28.08 27.37 30.91
CA ALA A 588 27.60 28.58 31.58
C ALA A 588 28.69 29.37 32.32
N ARG A 589 29.76 28.72 32.81
CA ARG A 589 30.83 29.40 33.57
C ARG A 589 31.92 30.04 32.71
N GLN A 590 32.11 29.59 31.47
CA GLN A 590 33.11 30.18 30.56
C GLN A 590 32.57 31.36 29.74
N PHE A 591 31.26 31.45 29.50
CA PHE A 591 30.68 32.55 28.74
C PHE A 591 30.49 33.86 29.54
N VAL A 592 30.63 33.84 30.87
CA VAL A 592 30.40 35.02 31.73
C VAL A 592 31.69 35.80 32.05
N LYS A 593 32.89 35.35 31.64
CA LYS A 593 34.16 36.03 31.97
C LYS A 593 34.89 36.72 30.83
N THR A 594 34.34 36.77 29.63
CA THR A 594 34.93 37.55 28.54
C THR A 594 33.85 38.23 27.72
N SER A 595 33.58 39.51 28.01
CA SER A 595 33.48 40.59 27.01
C SER A 595 32.90 41.87 27.62
N ASN A 596 33.75 42.89 27.74
CA ASN A 596 33.40 44.28 27.96
C ASN A 596 32.94 44.89 26.61
N PRO A 597 31.95 45.81 26.54
CA PRO A 597 31.30 46.15 25.28
C PRO A 597 31.96 47.37 24.60
N LYS A 598 32.51 47.21 23.39
CA LYS A 598 32.68 48.32 22.44
C LYS A 598 32.39 47.89 20.99
N LYS A 599 31.50 48.68 20.38
CA LYS A 599 31.02 48.68 19.00
C LYS A 599 32.16 48.59 17.98
N ILE A 600 31.96 47.81 16.91
CA ILE A 600 32.10 48.23 15.50
C ILE A 600 31.30 47.25 14.62
N SER A 601 30.60 47.86 13.68
CA SER A 601 29.69 47.33 12.68
C SER A 601 30.35 46.42 11.63
N THR A 602 29.70 45.32 11.28
CA THR A 602 29.55 44.84 9.89
C THR A 602 28.42 43.80 9.85
N GLN A 603 27.25 44.24 9.37
CA GLN A 603 26.15 43.36 9.00
C GLN A 603 26.51 42.60 7.72
N ARG A 604 26.43 41.26 7.78
CA ARG A 604 25.74 40.43 6.78
C ARG A 604 25.47 39.07 7.43
N ASP A 605 24.25 38.97 7.92
CA ASP A 605 23.67 37.81 8.58
C ASP A 605 23.59 36.61 7.65
N PHE A 606 24.09 35.47 8.13
CA PHE A 606 23.84 34.17 7.55
C PHE A 606 22.45 33.70 8.04
N SER A 607 21.42 34.07 7.27
CA SER A 607 20.03 33.68 7.50
C SER A 607 19.85 32.18 7.19
N LEU A 608 19.89 31.34 8.22
CA LEU A 608 19.25 30.03 8.24
C LEU A 608 17.73 30.24 8.43
N SER A 609 17.06 30.71 7.38
CA SER A 609 15.61 30.73 7.31
C SER A 609 15.12 29.36 6.84
N SER A 610 15.07 28.43 7.78
CA SER A 610 14.09 27.35 7.75
C SER A 610 13.46 27.34 9.12
N SER A 611 12.33 28.06 9.20
CA SER A 611 11.33 27.86 10.22
C SER A 611 11.20 26.36 10.45
N MET A 612 11.66 25.89 11.61
CA MET A 612 11.22 24.62 12.15
C MET A 612 9.71 24.72 12.29
N SER A 613 9.01 24.26 11.26
CA SER A 613 7.64 23.80 11.44
C SER A 613 7.77 22.53 12.26
N VAL A 614 7.78 22.71 13.59
CA VAL A 614 7.33 21.67 14.48
C VAL A 614 5.88 21.44 14.07
N THR A 615 5.69 20.48 13.17
CA THR A 615 4.37 19.97 12.83
C THR A 615 3.78 19.45 14.13
N SER A 616 2.85 20.21 14.68
CA SER A 616 2.18 19.99 15.96
C SER A 616 1.19 18.82 15.90
N LYS A 617 1.64 17.65 15.44
CA LYS A 617 0.86 16.40 15.41
C LYS A 617 1.35 15.33 16.39
N ALA A 618 2.37 15.62 17.19
CA ALA A 618 2.92 14.70 18.18
C ALA A 618 2.85 15.30 19.58
N GLN A 619 1.67 15.25 20.19
CA GLN A 619 1.54 15.26 21.65
C GLN A 619 0.55 14.16 22.01
N GLY A 620 1.08 12.98 22.35
CA GLY A 620 0.34 11.95 23.07
C GLY A 620 -0.26 12.54 24.35
N ASN A 621 -1.24 11.84 24.93
CA ASN A 621 -1.85 12.26 26.17
C ASN A 621 -0.75 12.46 27.23
N PRO A 622 -0.53 13.69 27.76
CA PRO A 622 0.59 13.96 28.67
C PRO A 622 0.55 13.11 29.95
N ASP A 623 -0.63 12.60 30.31
CA ASP A 623 -0.83 11.72 31.46
C ASP A 623 -0.45 10.25 31.20
N TYR A 624 -0.34 9.81 29.93
CA TYR A 624 -0.03 8.41 29.55
C TYR A 624 0.91 8.33 28.32
N PRO A 625 2.20 8.72 28.43
CA PRO A 625 3.16 8.75 27.31
C PRO A 625 3.30 7.47 26.48
N PHE A 626 3.18 6.28 27.09
CA PHE A 626 3.35 4.98 26.43
C PHE A 626 2.16 4.57 25.55
N LEU A 627 1.00 5.23 25.70
CA LEU A 627 -0.21 4.91 24.95
C LEU A 627 -0.02 5.03 23.43
N GLU A 628 0.74 6.02 22.98
CA GLU A 628 1.02 6.23 21.54
C GLU A 628 1.75 5.04 20.93
N TYR A 629 2.74 4.49 21.63
CA TYR A 629 3.46 3.31 21.17
C TYR A 629 2.58 2.06 21.24
N ALA A 630 1.99 1.81 22.41
CA ALA A 630 1.22 0.59 22.65
C ALA A 630 0.03 0.49 21.66
N SER A 631 -0.76 1.56 21.49
CA SER A 631 -1.92 1.56 20.59
C SER A 631 -1.56 1.39 19.10
N THR A 632 -0.37 1.80 18.67
CA THR A 632 0.01 1.76 17.24
C THR A 632 0.91 0.58 16.87
N LYS A 633 1.54 -0.09 17.84
CA LYS A 633 2.53 -1.14 17.59
C LYS A 633 2.19 -2.49 18.21
N TRP A 634 1.19 -2.61 19.08
CA TRP A 634 0.85 -3.88 19.75
C TRP A 634 0.68 -5.05 18.77
N PHE A 635 0.04 -4.83 17.60
CA PHE A 635 -0.20 -5.90 16.63
C PHE A 635 1.09 -6.45 15.98
N LYS A 636 2.21 -5.71 16.05
CA LYS A 636 3.53 -6.19 15.61
C LYS A 636 4.14 -7.21 16.56
N HIS A 637 3.73 -7.19 17.83
CA HIS A 637 4.23 -8.05 18.91
C HIS A 637 3.24 -9.20 19.22
N THR A 638 2.57 -9.75 18.20
CA THR A 638 1.54 -10.79 18.37
C THR A 638 2.04 -12.21 18.14
N LYS A 639 3.31 -12.35 17.75
CA LYS A 639 3.90 -13.61 17.30
C LYS A 639 3.91 -14.67 18.39
N TYR A 640 4.29 -14.31 19.61
CA TYR A 640 4.50 -15.23 20.71
C TYR A 640 3.45 -15.14 21.83
N ILE A 641 2.29 -14.55 21.55
CA ILE A 641 1.16 -14.56 22.48
C ILE A 641 0.76 -16.02 22.75
N ASP A 642 0.82 -16.44 24.02
CA ASP A 642 0.46 -17.79 24.41
C ASP A 642 -1.06 -17.94 24.51
N LYS A 643 -1.61 -18.82 23.68
CA LYS A 643 -3.03 -19.19 23.69
C LYS A 643 -3.48 -19.86 25.00
N ASN A 644 -2.56 -20.46 25.74
CA ASN A 644 -2.86 -21.11 27.02
C ASN A 644 -2.90 -20.09 28.17
N GLU A 645 -2.33 -18.90 27.98
CA GLU A 645 -2.46 -17.79 28.91
C GLU A 645 -3.83 -17.13 28.74
N THR A 646 -4.80 -17.64 29.48
CA THR A 646 -6.23 -17.33 29.32
C THR A 646 -6.54 -15.84 29.39
N GLU A 647 -5.79 -15.08 30.20
CA GLU A 647 -6.06 -13.65 30.39
C GLU A 647 -5.54 -12.78 29.24
N ILE A 648 -4.28 -12.94 28.83
CA ILE A 648 -3.73 -12.18 27.70
C ILE A 648 -4.41 -12.56 26.39
N TRP A 649 -4.72 -13.85 26.19
CA TRP A 649 -5.49 -14.29 25.03
C TRP A 649 -6.90 -13.67 24.99
N ARG A 650 -7.54 -13.53 26.16
CA ARG A 650 -8.84 -12.86 26.30
C ARG A 650 -8.74 -11.37 25.98
N LEU A 651 -7.74 -10.66 26.53
CA LEU A 651 -7.50 -9.24 26.26
C LEU A 651 -7.15 -8.97 24.78
N PHE A 652 -6.32 -9.82 24.17
CA PHE A 652 -6.04 -9.81 22.74
C PHE A 652 -7.32 -9.95 21.93
N GLY A 653 -8.16 -10.94 22.27
CA GLY A 653 -9.45 -11.15 21.63
C GLY A 653 -10.35 -9.91 21.70
N GLN A 654 -10.41 -9.25 22.87
CA GLN A 654 -11.18 -8.01 23.04
C GLN A 654 -10.68 -6.89 22.13
N LEU A 655 -9.36 -6.67 22.03
CA LEU A 655 -8.77 -5.63 21.17
C LEU A 655 -9.08 -5.83 19.69
N VAL A 656 -9.09 -7.08 19.21
CA VAL A 656 -9.38 -7.37 17.80
C VAL A 656 -10.88 -7.19 17.50
N GLN A 657 -11.75 -7.46 18.47
CA GLN A 657 -13.19 -7.58 18.27
C GLN A 657 -13.98 -6.32 18.58
N LYS A 658 -13.57 -5.55 19.59
CA LYS A 658 -14.27 -4.34 20.02
C LYS A 658 -13.32 -3.14 19.86
N PRO A 659 -13.70 -2.11 19.09
CA PRO A 659 -12.95 -0.86 19.11
C PRO A 659 -13.04 -0.29 20.53
N LEU A 660 -11.89 -0.09 21.16
CA LEU A 660 -11.86 0.68 22.40
C LEU A 660 -12.25 2.12 22.06
N GLU A 661 -13.11 2.77 22.85
CA GLU A 661 -13.49 4.19 22.66
C GLU A 661 -12.28 5.16 22.64
N HIS A 662 -11.08 4.64 22.91
CA HIS A 662 -9.82 5.32 23.18
C HIS A 662 -8.69 4.90 22.22
N SER A 663 -8.91 3.89 21.36
CA SER A 663 -7.94 3.57 20.32
C SER A 663 -8.08 4.60 19.18
N GLN A 664 -6.98 5.21 18.77
CA GLN A 664 -6.95 6.09 17.60
C GLN A 664 -6.83 5.30 16.28
N GLY A 665 -7.59 4.20 16.16
CA GLY A 665 -7.72 3.45 14.91
C GLY A 665 -6.79 2.26 14.77
N GLU A 666 -7.22 1.10 15.27
CA GLU A 666 -6.88 -0.14 14.58
C GLU A 666 -7.41 -0.01 13.14
N PRO A 667 -6.55 -0.19 12.13
CA PRO A 667 -6.91 0.11 10.74
C PRO A 667 -8.16 -0.61 10.26
N TRP A 668 -8.42 -1.83 10.75
CA TRP A 668 -9.58 -2.63 10.36
C TRP A 668 -10.92 -2.16 10.94
N HIS A 669 -10.90 -1.34 11.99
CA HIS A 669 -12.10 -0.68 12.51
C HIS A 669 -12.44 0.61 11.73
N SER A 670 -11.48 1.18 10.98
CA SER A 670 -11.67 2.42 10.22
C SER A 670 -12.73 2.27 9.12
N THR A 671 -13.50 3.33 8.91
CA THR A 671 -14.47 3.42 7.81
C THR A 671 -13.78 3.44 6.45
N GLU A 672 -12.58 4.02 6.37
CA GLU A 672 -11.74 4.06 5.18
C GLU A 672 -11.37 2.66 4.71
N TRP A 673 -10.86 1.81 5.62
CA TRP A 673 -10.56 0.41 5.31
C TRP A 673 -11.82 -0.36 4.92
N LYS A 674 -12.93 -0.22 5.66
CA LYS A 674 -14.19 -0.88 5.31
C LYS A 674 -14.66 -0.51 3.90
N ASN A 675 -14.51 0.77 3.52
CA ASN A 675 -14.87 1.26 2.19
C ASN A 675 -13.93 0.73 1.10
N GLU A 676 -12.62 0.71 1.33
CA GLU A 676 -11.63 0.13 0.39
C GLU A 676 -11.86 -1.38 0.20
N ALA A 677 -12.14 -2.07 1.30
CA ALA A 677 -12.43 -3.48 1.34
C ALA A 677 -13.75 -3.82 0.60
N MET A 678 -14.74 -2.91 0.63
CA MET A 678 -15.94 -3.01 -0.22
C MET A 678 -15.68 -2.69 -1.70
N ALA A 679 -14.76 -1.75 -1.98
CA ALA A 679 -14.46 -1.28 -3.33
C ALA A 679 -13.64 -2.29 -4.17
N GLY A 680 -13.09 -3.33 -3.55
CA GLY A 680 -12.46 -4.44 -4.29
C GLY A 680 -10.94 -4.56 -4.13
N PHE A 681 -10.33 -3.87 -3.16
CA PHE A 681 -8.87 -3.79 -2.97
C PHE A 681 -8.08 -3.45 -4.25
N PRO A 682 -8.40 -2.34 -4.96
CA PRO A 682 -7.80 -2.01 -6.26
C PRO A 682 -6.28 -1.80 -6.23
N ASN A 683 -5.69 -1.58 -5.05
CA ASN A 683 -4.27 -1.32 -4.86
C ASN A 683 -3.46 -2.57 -4.47
N HIS A 684 -4.09 -3.72 -4.24
CA HIS A 684 -3.42 -4.95 -3.81
C HIS A 684 -3.32 -5.97 -4.96
N ASP A 685 -2.09 -6.20 -5.44
CA ASP A 685 -1.76 -7.20 -6.47
C ASP A 685 -1.66 -8.63 -5.89
N ASP A 686 -2.63 -9.01 -5.06
CA ASP A 686 -2.72 -10.33 -4.44
C ASP A 686 -3.92 -11.10 -5.00
N ALA A 687 -3.69 -12.30 -5.53
CA ALA A 687 -4.73 -13.19 -6.04
C ALA A 687 -5.84 -13.49 -5.01
N ARG A 688 -5.55 -13.33 -3.72
CA ARG A 688 -6.46 -13.58 -2.60
C ARG A 688 -7.45 -12.44 -2.36
N SER A 689 -7.14 -11.23 -2.83
CA SER A 689 -7.98 -10.03 -2.66
C SER A 689 -9.42 -10.27 -3.13
N GLY A 690 -9.60 -10.93 -4.29
CA GLY A 690 -10.94 -11.23 -4.83
C GLY A 690 -11.81 -12.10 -3.92
N PHE A 691 -11.21 -13.03 -3.16
CA PHE A 691 -11.93 -13.86 -2.20
C PHE A 691 -12.35 -13.07 -0.98
N TYR A 692 -11.46 -12.23 -0.45
CA TYR A 692 -11.73 -11.36 0.68
C TYR A 692 -12.86 -10.36 0.35
N CYS A 693 -12.89 -9.81 -0.87
CA CYS A 693 -14.00 -9.00 -1.36
C CYS A 693 -15.34 -9.73 -1.30
N ARG A 694 -15.35 -11.02 -1.65
CA ARG A 694 -16.57 -11.85 -1.59
C ARG A 694 -17.04 -12.02 -0.15
N VAL A 695 -16.11 -12.31 0.76
CA VAL A 695 -16.39 -12.43 2.20
C VAL A 695 -17.05 -11.16 2.73
N ILE A 696 -16.53 -9.98 2.38
CA ILE A 696 -17.06 -8.68 2.80
C ILE A 696 -18.45 -8.41 2.22
N ARG A 697 -18.66 -8.68 0.93
CA ARG A 697 -19.97 -8.49 0.29
C ARG A 697 -21.05 -9.37 0.94
N THR A 698 -20.70 -10.61 1.28
CA THR A 698 -21.62 -11.52 1.99
C THR A 698 -21.88 -11.07 3.42
N MET A 699 -20.91 -10.49 4.12
CA MET A 699 -21.15 -9.90 5.45
C MET A 699 -22.06 -8.66 5.38
N ASN A 700 -22.01 -7.88 4.30
CA ASN A 700 -22.77 -6.63 4.14
C ASN A 700 -24.14 -6.80 3.46
N SER A 701 -24.47 -7.95 2.86
CA SER A 701 -25.75 -8.17 2.15
C SER A 701 -26.96 -8.29 3.09
N GLY A 702 -26.79 -8.15 4.40
CA GLY A 702 -27.89 -8.19 5.38
C GLY A 702 -28.41 -9.59 5.70
N GLU A 703 -27.88 -10.65 5.08
CA GLU A 703 -28.20 -12.04 5.40
C GLU A 703 -27.64 -12.48 6.77
N MET A 704 -26.82 -11.64 7.40
CA MET A 704 -26.23 -11.86 8.72
C MET A 704 -26.86 -10.95 9.76
N HIS A 705 -27.93 -11.42 10.40
CA HIS A 705 -28.32 -10.89 11.70
C HIS A 705 -27.39 -11.50 12.77
N GLU A 706 -26.41 -10.71 13.22
CA GLU A 706 -25.92 -10.83 14.59
C GLU A 706 -27.13 -10.50 15.47
N SER A 707 -27.77 -11.54 16.00
CA SER A 707 -28.97 -11.38 16.83
C SER A 707 -28.60 -10.60 18.09
N ASP A 708 -29.23 -9.44 18.28
CA ASP A 708 -29.17 -8.59 19.49
C ASP A 708 -29.70 -9.30 20.77
N ASP A 709 -30.17 -10.53 20.67
CA ASP A 709 -30.77 -11.27 21.80
C ASP A 709 -29.78 -12.29 22.42
N GLY A 710 -28.90 -11.79 23.28
CA GLY A 710 -28.06 -12.57 24.21
C GLY A 710 -26.90 -11.75 24.77
N PRO A 711 -26.49 -11.92 26.04
CA PRO A 711 -25.66 -10.96 26.76
C PRO A 711 -24.25 -10.83 26.14
N ASP A 712 -23.99 -9.67 25.53
CA ASP A 712 -22.79 -8.83 25.35
C ASP A 712 -21.33 -9.38 25.39
N ASP A 713 -21.08 -10.68 25.51
CA ASP A 713 -19.74 -11.27 25.68
C ASP A 713 -19.32 -12.24 24.54
N GLY A 714 -20.09 -12.33 23.45
CA GLY A 714 -19.75 -13.13 22.29
C GLY A 714 -18.77 -12.42 21.33
N PRO A 715 -17.80 -13.14 20.71
CA PRO A 715 -16.84 -12.54 19.80
C PRO A 715 -17.44 -12.07 18.47
N ASN A 716 -17.14 -10.83 18.08
CA ASN A 716 -17.65 -10.22 16.84
C ASN A 716 -16.98 -10.84 15.61
N PHE A 717 -17.71 -11.69 14.89
CA PHE A 717 -17.22 -12.42 13.73
C PHE A 717 -16.75 -11.49 12.61
N SER A 718 -17.52 -10.43 12.33
CA SER A 718 -17.23 -9.46 11.29
C SER A 718 -15.90 -8.74 11.55
N GLN A 719 -15.66 -8.30 12.79
CA GLN A 719 -14.40 -7.66 13.15
C GLN A 719 -13.19 -8.61 13.07
N LEU A 720 -13.34 -9.87 13.50
CA LEU A 720 -12.27 -10.86 13.36
C LEU A 720 -11.90 -11.12 11.89
N CYS A 721 -12.90 -11.17 11.00
CA CYS A 721 -12.66 -11.30 9.56
C CYS A 721 -11.93 -10.06 9.00
N LEU A 722 -12.38 -8.85 9.36
CA LEU A 722 -11.76 -7.60 8.91
C LEU A 722 -10.30 -7.50 9.38
N ALA A 723 -10.02 -7.86 10.63
CA ALA A 723 -8.67 -7.90 11.18
C ALA A 723 -7.78 -8.92 10.47
N PHE A 724 -8.28 -10.14 10.24
CA PHE A 724 -7.58 -11.17 9.49
C PHE A 724 -7.21 -10.70 8.08
N MET A 725 -8.17 -10.15 7.33
CA MET A 725 -7.96 -9.68 5.97
C MET A 725 -6.99 -8.49 5.91
N TYR A 726 -7.12 -7.54 6.82
CA TYR A 726 -6.18 -6.43 6.95
C TYR A 726 -4.76 -6.93 7.19
N ALA A 727 -4.61 -7.88 8.12
CA ALA A 727 -3.33 -8.43 8.49
C ALA A 727 -2.66 -9.21 7.33
N GLU A 728 -3.41 -10.04 6.61
CA GLU A 728 -2.89 -10.77 5.45
C GLU A 728 -2.45 -9.84 4.31
N LEU A 729 -3.28 -8.83 3.97
CA LEU A 729 -3.01 -7.91 2.86
C LEU A 729 -1.85 -6.94 3.13
N ASN A 730 -1.57 -6.66 4.41
CA ASN A 730 -0.47 -5.77 4.83
C ASN A 730 0.78 -6.51 5.35
N GLY A 731 0.80 -7.85 5.29
CA GLY A 731 1.95 -8.67 5.71
C GLY A 731 2.13 -8.82 7.22
N TYR A 732 1.11 -8.51 8.03
CA TYR A 732 1.10 -8.73 9.48
C TYR A 732 0.70 -10.19 9.81
N TYR A 733 1.50 -11.15 9.36
CA TYR A 733 1.13 -12.57 9.39
C TYR A 733 0.90 -13.14 10.79
N ALA A 734 1.60 -12.64 11.82
CA ALA A 734 1.36 -13.04 13.20
C ALA A 734 -0.08 -12.71 13.64
N LEU A 735 -0.52 -11.46 13.43
CA LEU A 735 -1.89 -11.02 13.69
C LEU A 735 -2.89 -11.87 12.89
N ALA A 736 -2.64 -12.08 11.59
CA ALA A 736 -3.50 -12.92 10.75
C ALA A 736 -3.64 -14.35 11.30
N CYS A 737 -2.55 -14.96 11.77
CA CYS A 737 -2.58 -16.29 12.38
C CYS A 737 -3.42 -16.30 13.65
N GLN A 738 -3.21 -15.35 14.55
CA GLN A 738 -3.93 -15.28 15.83
C GLN A 738 -5.42 -14.96 15.63
N SER A 739 -5.75 -14.03 14.72
CA SER A 739 -7.14 -13.72 14.35
C SER A 739 -7.84 -14.93 13.72
N PHE A 740 -7.16 -15.69 12.84
CA PHE A 740 -7.71 -16.92 12.27
C PHE A 740 -7.94 -17.99 13.34
N GLN A 741 -7.04 -18.11 14.32
CA GLN A 741 -7.24 -19.01 15.46
C GLN A 741 -8.49 -18.64 16.25
N LEU A 742 -8.70 -17.35 16.56
CA LEU A 742 -9.93 -16.90 17.22
C LEU A 742 -11.18 -17.29 16.40
N LEU A 743 -11.16 -17.16 15.07
CA LEU A 743 -12.28 -17.55 14.20
C LEU A 743 -12.64 -19.04 14.27
N ILE A 744 -11.65 -19.93 14.39
CA ILE A 744 -11.87 -21.40 14.36
C ILE A 744 -11.97 -22.04 15.75
N VAL A 745 -11.61 -21.31 16.81
CA VAL A 745 -11.67 -21.80 18.20
C VAL A 745 -13.11 -21.89 18.69
N PHE A 746 -14.01 -20.98 18.26
CA PHE A 746 -15.41 -20.97 18.67
C PHE A 746 -16.29 -21.89 17.79
N PRO A 747 -16.77 -23.05 18.28
CA PRO A 747 -17.48 -24.01 17.44
C PRO A 747 -18.80 -23.47 16.85
N TRP A 748 -19.50 -22.61 17.60
CA TRP A 748 -20.75 -21.98 17.13
C TRP A 748 -20.51 -21.06 15.92
N MET A 749 -19.35 -20.39 15.88
CA MET A 749 -18.97 -19.46 14.81
C MET A 749 -18.64 -20.22 13.53
N VAL A 750 -17.92 -21.34 13.65
CA VAL A 750 -17.65 -22.23 12.53
C VAL A 750 -18.94 -22.87 12.01
N SER A 751 -19.86 -23.27 12.90
CA SER A 751 -21.15 -23.83 12.47
C SER A 751 -22.06 -22.80 11.79
N LYS A 752 -22.06 -21.53 12.23
CA LYS A 752 -22.92 -20.47 11.67
C LYS A 752 -22.35 -19.85 10.39
N PHE A 753 -21.02 -19.76 10.28
CA PHE A 753 -20.32 -19.06 9.19
C PHE A 753 -19.32 -19.96 8.43
N GLU A 754 -19.63 -21.26 8.37
CA GLU A 754 -18.77 -22.33 7.86
C GLU A 754 -18.12 -22.00 6.50
N LYS A 755 -18.91 -21.47 5.56
CA LYS A 755 -18.45 -21.08 4.23
C LYS A 755 -17.38 -19.98 4.26
N LEU A 756 -17.59 -18.94 5.06
CA LEU A 756 -16.65 -17.83 5.14
C LEU A 756 -15.36 -18.27 5.81
N VAL A 757 -15.44 -19.06 6.89
CA VAL A 757 -14.26 -19.57 7.59
C VAL A 757 -13.45 -20.50 6.68
N CYS A 758 -14.10 -21.35 5.88
CA CYS A 758 -13.42 -22.17 4.87
C CYS A 758 -12.77 -21.34 3.76
N ILE A 759 -13.38 -20.24 3.31
CA ILE A 759 -12.76 -19.30 2.37
C ILE A 759 -11.48 -18.71 2.97
N LEU A 760 -11.53 -18.21 4.21
CA LEU A 760 -10.36 -17.66 4.89
C LEU A 760 -9.26 -18.73 5.09
N GLY A 761 -9.65 -19.93 5.49
CA GLY A 761 -8.75 -21.07 5.66
C GLY A 761 -8.07 -21.49 4.35
N ALA A 762 -8.79 -21.54 3.23
CA ALA A 762 -8.23 -21.90 1.93
C ALA A 762 -7.25 -20.84 1.38
N ASN A 763 -7.46 -19.56 1.73
CA ASN A 763 -6.70 -18.43 1.19
C ASN A 763 -5.64 -17.86 2.16
N LYS A 764 -5.56 -18.34 3.39
CA LYS A 764 -4.56 -17.87 4.36
C LYS A 764 -3.12 -18.07 3.84
N ASN A 765 -2.21 -17.12 4.09
CA ASN A 765 -0.78 -17.39 3.87
C ASN A 765 -0.26 -18.37 4.92
N TYR A 766 0.06 -19.59 4.49
CA TYR A 766 0.63 -20.60 5.37
C TYR A 766 2.15 -20.59 5.40
N GLU A 767 2.82 -20.03 4.39
CA GLU A 767 4.30 -19.96 4.38
C GLU A 767 4.83 -19.07 5.50
N ALA A 768 4.07 -18.02 5.84
CA ALA A 768 4.36 -17.12 6.95
C ALA A 768 3.64 -17.52 8.26
N CYS A 769 3.03 -18.70 8.33
CA CYS A 769 2.26 -19.15 9.49
C CYS A 769 3.16 -19.81 10.53
N GLN A 770 3.47 -19.08 11.60
CA GLN A 770 4.34 -19.56 12.68
C GLN A 770 3.60 -20.37 13.75
N ASN A 771 2.26 -20.28 13.79
CA ASN A 771 1.42 -20.93 14.82
C ASN A 771 0.76 -22.24 14.35
N ASP A 772 1.28 -22.85 13.29
CA ASP A 772 0.80 -24.11 12.71
C ASP A 772 -0.73 -24.20 12.58
N CYS A 773 -1.37 -23.13 12.08
CA CYS A 773 -2.82 -23.10 11.90
C CYS A 773 -3.32 -24.22 10.96
N ALA A 774 -2.44 -24.75 10.10
CA ALA A 774 -2.74 -25.88 9.23
C ALA A 774 -3.15 -27.14 10.02
N SER A 775 -2.53 -27.38 11.18
CA SER A 775 -2.90 -28.52 12.05
C SER A 775 -4.31 -28.46 12.61
N LEU A 776 -4.90 -27.27 12.73
CA LEU A 776 -6.23 -27.08 13.31
C LEU A 776 -7.33 -27.35 12.28
N ILE A 777 -7.05 -27.16 10.99
CA ILE A 777 -8.01 -27.24 9.90
C ILE A 777 -8.76 -28.58 9.84
N PRO A 778 -8.10 -29.76 9.86
CA PRO A 778 -8.79 -31.05 9.72
C PRO A 778 -9.81 -31.33 10.83
N THR A 779 -9.63 -30.72 12.00
CA THR A 779 -10.48 -30.96 13.18
C THR A 779 -11.59 -29.94 13.35
N ARG A 780 -11.48 -28.78 12.67
CA ARG A 780 -12.36 -27.64 12.90
C ARG A 780 -13.20 -27.27 11.70
N LEU A 781 -12.73 -27.48 10.47
CA LEU A 781 -13.42 -27.02 9.27
C LEU A 781 -14.18 -28.13 8.56
N ASN A 782 -15.25 -27.74 7.86
CA ASN A 782 -16.00 -28.64 6.99
C ASN A 782 -15.13 -29.11 5.84
N HIS A 783 -14.98 -30.42 5.75
CA HIS A 783 -14.12 -31.04 4.77
C HIS A 783 -14.54 -30.75 3.31
N HIS A 784 -15.81 -31.03 2.97
CA HIS A 784 -16.32 -30.84 1.62
C HIS A 784 -16.22 -29.37 1.17
N LEU A 785 -16.59 -28.44 2.05
CA LEU A 785 -16.56 -27.02 1.75
C LEU A 785 -15.12 -26.48 1.62
N LEU A 786 -14.20 -26.95 2.47
CA LEU A 786 -12.79 -26.61 2.37
C LEU A 786 -12.19 -27.08 1.04
N VAL A 787 -12.50 -28.31 0.60
CA VAL A 787 -12.07 -28.84 -0.69
C VAL A 787 -12.58 -27.97 -1.84
N ALA A 788 -13.86 -27.60 -1.82
CA ALA A 788 -14.46 -26.73 -2.83
C ALA A 788 -13.81 -25.32 -2.85
N GLU A 789 -13.58 -24.71 -1.69
CA GLU A 789 -12.96 -23.38 -1.62
C GLU A 789 -11.47 -23.41 -1.97
N LEU A 790 -10.72 -24.47 -1.61
CA LEU A 790 -9.34 -24.64 -2.03
C LEU A 790 -9.20 -24.81 -3.54
N ARG A 791 -10.13 -25.53 -4.19
CA ARG A 791 -10.20 -25.62 -5.66
C ARG A 791 -10.31 -24.24 -6.29
N LYS A 792 -11.22 -23.40 -5.77
CA LYS A 792 -11.39 -22.01 -6.22
C LYS A 792 -10.13 -21.19 -6.00
N SER A 793 -9.51 -21.28 -4.83
CA SER A 793 -8.25 -20.62 -4.51
C SER A 793 -7.13 -20.97 -5.49
N ILE A 794 -6.99 -22.26 -5.82
CA ILE A 794 -6.03 -22.73 -6.82
C ILE A 794 -6.34 -22.14 -8.19
N ALA A 795 -7.61 -22.14 -8.64
CA ALA A 795 -8.01 -21.55 -9.92
C ALA A 795 -7.63 -20.06 -10.03
N HIS A 796 -7.86 -19.29 -8.97
CA HIS A 796 -7.51 -17.86 -8.92
C HIS A 796 -6.01 -17.61 -8.72
N GLY A 797 -5.21 -18.65 -8.49
CA GLY A 797 -3.75 -18.59 -8.61
C GLY A 797 -2.99 -18.35 -7.31
N ILE A 798 -3.48 -18.86 -6.17
CA ILE A 798 -2.67 -18.93 -4.95
C ILE A 798 -1.30 -19.57 -5.23
N SER A 799 -0.25 -19.12 -4.54
CA SER A 799 1.12 -19.60 -4.74
C SER A 799 1.33 -20.99 -4.15
N SER A 800 0.78 -21.23 -2.95
CA SER A 800 0.98 -22.48 -2.21
C SER A 800 -0.12 -22.73 -1.16
N PHE A 801 -0.23 -24.00 -0.76
CA PHE A 801 -1.03 -24.46 0.38
C PHE A 801 -0.30 -25.65 1.02
N PRO A 802 -0.17 -25.73 2.36
CA PRO A 802 0.63 -26.75 3.02
C PRO A 802 -0.10 -28.09 3.05
N ALA A 803 0.67 -29.18 3.15
CA ALA A 803 0.09 -30.47 3.53
C ALA A 803 -0.49 -30.38 4.95
N LEU A 804 -1.71 -30.87 5.15
CA LEU A 804 -2.33 -30.86 6.48
C LEU A 804 -1.78 -32.03 7.32
N PRO A 805 -1.22 -31.76 8.52
CA PRO A 805 -0.65 -32.81 9.36
C PRO A 805 -1.72 -33.81 9.82
N ASN A 806 -1.39 -35.10 9.80
CA ASN A 806 -2.27 -36.20 10.19
C ASN A 806 -3.62 -36.27 9.44
N TYR A 807 -3.74 -35.60 8.29
CA TYR A 807 -4.96 -35.62 7.51
C TYR A 807 -5.23 -37.03 6.96
N LYS A 808 -6.31 -37.63 7.45
CA LYS A 808 -6.90 -38.86 6.92
C LYS A 808 -8.12 -38.45 6.11
N SER A 809 -8.24 -38.94 4.88
CA SER A 809 -9.45 -38.74 4.09
C SER A 809 -10.66 -39.19 4.92
N HIS A 810 -11.60 -38.27 5.14
CA HIS A 810 -12.75 -38.52 6.00
C HIS A 810 -13.53 -39.72 5.44
N PRO A 811 -13.74 -40.81 6.21
CA PRO A 811 -14.36 -42.03 5.68
C PRO A 811 -15.83 -41.84 5.27
N LEU A 812 -16.44 -40.71 5.63
CA LEU A 812 -17.79 -40.32 5.23
C LEU A 812 -17.82 -39.14 4.23
N CYS A 813 -16.68 -38.63 3.70
CA CYS A 813 -16.79 -37.64 2.62
C CYS A 813 -17.26 -38.33 1.33
N ASP A 814 -18.28 -37.77 0.73
CA ASP A 814 -18.80 -38.10 -0.61
C ASP A 814 -17.93 -37.52 -1.74
N CYS A 815 -16.82 -36.85 -1.42
CA CYS A 815 -15.83 -36.33 -2.37
C CYS A 815 -15.37 -37.39 -3.40
N ALA A 816 -15.32 -38.66 -3.00
CA ALA A 816 -14.98 -39.79 -3.86
C ALA A 816 -16.14 -40.29 -4.74
N ASP A 817 -17.36 -39.87 -4.42
CA ASP A 817 -18.60 -40.21 -5.12
C ASP A 817 -19.01 -39.12 -6.13
N GLN A 818 -18.38 -37.94 -6.07
CA GLN A 818 -18.57 -36.86 -7.04
C GLN A 818 -17.95 -37.18 -8.39
N ALA A 819 -18.43 -36.50 -9.43
CA ALA A 819 -17.97 -36.76 -10.79
C ALA A 819 -16.48 -36.38 -10.98
N PRO A 820 -15.69 -37.17 -11.74
CA PRO A 820 -14.26 -36.91 -11.90
C PRO A 820 -13.88 -35.52 -12.44
N HIS A 821 -14.75 -34.90 -13.24
CA HIS A 821 -14.52 -33.56 -13.79
C HIS A 821 -14.65 -32.43 -12.75
N GLU A 822 -15.22 -32.71 -11.57
CA GLU A 822 -15.31 -31.74 -10.46
C GLU A 822 -14.00 -31.58 -9.69
N LEU A 823 -12.99 -32.43 -9.94
CA LEU A 823 -11.65 -32.32 -9.37
C LEU A 823 -11.58 -32.50 -7.83
N MET A 824 -12.65 -32.97 -7.18
CA MET A 824 -12.73 -33.06 -5.71
C MET A 824 -11.66 -34.00 -5.11
N LEU A 825 -11.38 -35.13 -5.77
CA LEU A 825 -10.37 -36.09 -5.32
C LEU A 825 -8.94 -35.56 -5.49
N ASP A 826 -8.64 -34.84 -6.58
CA ASP A 826 -7.36 -34.18 -6.77
C ASP A 826 -7.09 -33.14 -5.67
N ILE A 827 -8.11 -32.37 -5.29
CA ILE A 827 -7.98 -31.38 -4.21
C ILE A 827 -7.89 -32.06 -2.84
N CYS A 828 -8.58 -33.20 -2.62
CA CYS A 828 -8.36 -34.03 -1.44
C CYS A 828 -6.92 -34.56 -1.35
N GLN A 829 -6.29 -34.84 -2.49
CA GLN A 829 -4.88 -35.23 -2.56
C GLN A 829 -3.97 -34.05 -2.24
N VAL A 830 -4.29 -32.84 -2.71
CA VAL A 830 -3.59 -31.60 -2.30
C VAL A 830 -3.61 -31.42 -0.78
N LEU A 831 -4.72 -31.68 -0.09
CA LEU A 831 -4.75 -31.59 1.37
C LEU A 831 -3.75 -32.56 2.05
N LYS A 832 -3.42 -33.69 1.40
CA LYS A 832 -2.41 -34.67 1.88
C LYS A 832 -0.98 -34.26 1.53
N THR A 833 -0.74 -33.77 0.31
CA THR A 833 0.62 -33.57 -0.22
C THR A 833 1.08 -32.12 -0.19
N GLY A 834 0.17 -31.18 0.03
CA GLY A 834 0.35 -29.77 -0.22
C GLY A 834 0.22 -29.43 -1.71
N TYR A 835 0.14 -28.14 -1.98
CA TYR A 835 0.13 -27.53 -3.31
C TYR A 835 1.20 -26.46 -3.40
N ARG A 836 1.93 -26.45 -4.52
CA ARG A 836 2.79 -25.34 -4.92
C ARG A 836 2.63 -25.13 -6.41
N ARG A 837 2.23 -23.91 -6.81
CA ARG A 837 1.97 -23.57 -8.21
C ARG A 837 3.16 -23.84 -9.13
N THR A 838 4.38 -23.64 -8.65
CA THR A 838 5.61 -23.92 -9.42
C THR A 838 5.88 -25.41 -9.65
N ILE A 839 5.30 -26.30 -8.84
CA ILE A 839 5.50 -27.75 -8.93
C ILE A 839 4.30 -28.42 -9.64
N GLN A 840 3.09 -27.91 -9.40
CA GLN A 840 1.85 -28.45 -9.95
C GLN A 840 1.05 -27.40 -10.75
N PRO A 841 1.65 -26.73 -11.75
CA PRO A 841 0.99 -25.66 -12.50
C PRO A 841 -0.19 -26.18 -13.34
N HIS A 842 -0.14 -27.43 -13.81
CA HIS A 842 -1.24 -28.07 -14.51
C HIS A 842 -2.52 -28.13 -13.66
N LEU A 843 -2.41 -28.33 -12.33
CA LEU A 843 -3.58 -28.42 -11.45
C LEU A 843 -4.35 -27.10 -11.39
N GLN A 844 -3.66 -25.95 -11.54
CA GLN A 844 -4.31 -24.66 -11.70
C GLN A 844 -5.16 -24.62 -12.98
N ALA A 845 -4.64 -25.11 -14.11
CA ALA A 845 -5.40 -25.16 -15.36
C ALA A 845 -6.66 -26.02 -15.24
N PHE A 846 -6.55 -27.20 -14.61
CA PHE A 846 -7.71 -28.04 -14.31
C PHE A 846 -8.73 -27.31 -13.43
N ALA A 847 -8.29 -26.64 -12.37
CA ALA A 847 -9.18 -25.90 -11.48
C ALA A 847 -9.87 -24.73 -12.19
N ILE A 848 -9.17 -23.97 -13.04
CA ILE A 848 -9.77 -22.87 -13.83
C ILE A 848 -10.87 -23.40 -14.75
N VAL A 849 -10.60 -24.47 -15.50
CA VAL A 849 -11.57 -25.07 -16.41
C VAL A 849 -12.79 -25.56 -15.64
N THR A 850 -12.57 -26.27 -14.52
CA THR A 850 -13.66 -26.76 -13.67
C THR A 850 -14.51 -25.63 -13.07
N GLU A 851 -13.90 -24.51 -12.63
CA GLU A 851 -14.66 -23.35 -12.11
C GLU A 851 -15.45 -22.64 -13.21
N ALA A 852 -14.88 -22.49 -14.40
CA ALA A 852 -15.58 -21.88 -15.53
C ALA A 852 -16.73 -22.75 -16.07
N LEU A 853 -16.64 -24.08 -15.91
CA LEU A 853 -17.75 -25.00 -16.18
C LEU A 853 -18.88 -24.90 -15.16
N ALA A 854 -18.57 -24.53 -13.92
CA ALA A 854 -19.56 -24.36 -12.86
C ALA A 854 -20.34 -23.03 -12.97
N ASP A 855 -19.87 -22.05 -13.74
CA ASP A 855 -20.62 -20.82 -14.03
C ASP A 855 -21.69 -21.11 -15.10
N GLU A 856 -22.96 -20.87 -14.75
CA GLU A 856 -24.15 -21.10 -15.59
C GLU A 856 -24.09 -20.34 -16.93
N ARG A 857 -23.25 -19.31 -17.05
CA ARG A 857 -23.17 -18.50 -18.27
C ARG A 857 -22.34 -19.13 -19.39
N HIS A 858 -21.51 -20.15 -19.12
CA HIS A 858 -20.66 -20.94 -20.05
C HIS A 858 -19.88 -20.20 -21.16
N GLY A 859 -19.99 -18.87 -21.26
CA GLY A 859 -19.54 -18.05 -22.39
C GLY A 859 -18.16 -17.43 -22.20
N ASP A 860 -17.53 -17.65 -21.05
CA ASP A 860 -16.21 -17.10 -20.68
C ASP A 860 -15.20 -18.23 -20.43
N MET A 861 -15.27 -19.27 -21.25
CA MET A 861 -14.32 -20.39 -21.20
C MET A 861 -12.94 -19.90 -21.68
N PRO A 862 -11.86 -20.03 -20.89
CA PRO A 862 -10.57 -19.49 -21.26
C PRO A 862 -9.95 -20.27 -22.43
N GLY A 863 -9.26 -19.56 -23.32
CA GLY A 863 -8.44 -20.17 -24.36
C GLY A 863 -7.23 -20.91 -23.80
N ILE A 864 -6.69 -21.87 -24.55
CA ILE A 864 -5.53 -22.64 -24.12
C ILE A 864 -4.26 -21.79 -24.02
N LEU A 865 -4.09 -20.75 -24.86
CA LEU A 865 -2.97 -19.82 -24.73
C LEU A 865 -3.15 -18.91 -23.51
N ASP A 866 -4.39 -18.51 -23.19
CA ASP A 866 -4.67 -17.75 -21.97
C ASP A 866 -4.34 -18.59 -20.72
N LEU A 867 -4.68 -19.88 -20.73
CA LEU A 867 -4.31 -20.81 -19.67
C LEU A 867 -2.79 -21.04 -19.61
N SER A 868 -2.12 -21.15 -20.76
CA SER A 868 -0.67 -21.28 -20.86
C SER A 868 0.04 -20.07 -20.22
N LEU A 869 -0.41 -18.85 -20.54
CA LEU A 869 0.09 -17.61 -19.95
C LEU A 869 -0.23 -17.51 -18.45
N THR A 870 -1.46 -17.83 -18.07
CA THR A 870 -1.92 -17.77 -16.68
C THR A 870 -1.18 -18.77 -15.81
N CYS A 871 -1.03 -20.01 -16.25
CA CYS A 871 -0.40 -21.08 -15.46
C CYS A 871 1.14 -21.06 -15.57
N ARG A 872 1.70 -20.27 -16.51
CA ARG A 872 3.14 -20.23 -16.84
C ARG A 872 3.68 -21.59 -17.30
N GLU A 873 2.91 -22.27 -18.13
CA GLU A 873 3.22 -23.60 -18.67
C GLU A 873 2.97 -23.64 -20.17
N GLU A 874 3.71 -24.47 -20.90
CA GLU A 874 3.50 -24.61 -22.34
C GLU A 874 2.14 -25.27 -22.62
N ALA A 875 1.41 -24.76 -23.62
CA ALA A 875 0.10 -25.29 -24.01
C ALA A 875 0.11 -26.80 -24.30
N TYR A 876 1.20 -27.30 -24.89
CA TYR A 876 1.38 -28.74 -25.16
C TYR A 876 1.43 -29.56 -23.86
N THR A 877 2.17 -29.10 -22.85
CA THR A 877 2.26 -29.74 -21.54
C THR A 877 0.91 -29.79 -20.84
N LEU A 878 0.10 -28.73 -20.97
CA LEU A 878 -1.26 -28.70 -20.43
C LEU A 878 -2.19 -29.71 -21.12
N PHE A 879 -2.03 -29.94 -22.43
CA PHE A 879 -2.80 -30.95 -23.17
C PHE A 879 -2.44 -32.39 -22.78
N GLU A 880 -1.19 -32.66 -22.43
CA GLU A 880 -0.74 -33.99 -22.01
C GLU A 880 -0.92 -34.25 -20.51
N ALA A 881 -1.13 -33.19 -19.72
CA ALA A 881 -1.32 -33.28 -18.29
C ALA A 881 -2.55 -34.13 -17.93
N LYS A 882 -2.41 -34.91 -16.86
CA LYS A 882 -3.45 -35.83 -16.39
C LYS A 882 -3.75 -35.58 -14.91
N ASN A 883 -5.02 -35.62 -14.55
CA ASN A 883 -5.45 -35.60 -13.16
C ASN A 883 -5.26 -36.98 -12.47
N ILE A 884 -5.66 -37.11 -11.21
CA ILE A 884 -5.55 -38.35 -10.42
C ILE A 884 -6.31 -39.54 -11.04
N HIS A 885 -7.37 -39.26 -11.79
CA HIS A 885 -8.15 -40.23 -12.56
C HIS A 885 -7.53 -40.55 -13.93
N ARG A 886 -6.36 -40.00 -14.25
CA ARG A 886 -5.68 -40.11 -15.55
C ARG A 886 -6.43 -39.45 -16.71
N MET A 887 -7.38 -38.56 -16.43
CA MET A 887 -8.11 -37.77 -17.42
C MET A 887 -7.29 -36.57 -17.87
N LEU A 888 -7.35 -36.28 -19.17
CA LEU A 888 -6.75 -35.09 -19.76
C LEU A 888 -7.59 -33.85 -19.46
N LEU A 889 -7.03 -32.65 -19.65
CA LEU A 889 -7.76 -31.39 -19.46
C LEU A 889 -9.03 -31.30 -20.35
N ILE A 890 -8.91 -31.80 -21.58
CA ILE A 890 -10.00 -31.91 -22.54
C ILE A 890 -11.06 -32.94 -22.15
N ASP A 891 -10.69 -34.01 -21.43
CA ASP A 891 -11.65 -34.97 -20.89
C ASP A 891 -12.54 -34.31 -19.84
N VAL A 892 -11.93 -33.51 -18.94
CA VAL A 892 -12.64 -32.72 -17.93
C VAL A 892 -13.57 -31.70 -18.60
N LEU A 893 -13.10 -31.01 -19.64
CA LEU A 893 -13.90 -30.07 -20.43
C LEU A 893 -15.12 -30.74 -21.07
N ILE A 894 -14.91 -31.85 -21.79
CA ILE A 894 -15.99 -32.59 -22.47
C ILE A 894 -17.03 -33.08 -21.43
N GLN A 895 -16.58 -33.71 -20.34
CA GLN A 895 -17.49 -34.22 -19.32
C GLN A 895 -18.29 -33.10 -18.65
N GLY A 896 -17.64 -32.00 -18.31
CA GLY A 896 -18.31 -30.84 -17.71
C GLY A 896 -19.39 -30.28 -18.63
N LEU A 897 -19.09 -30.05 -19.90
CA LEU A 897 -20.07 -29.54 -20.88
C LEU A 897 -21.25 -30.52 -21.05
N LEU A 898 -20.99 -31.83 -21.07
CA LEU A 898 -22.04 -32.86 -21.17
C LEU A 898 -22.89 -33.02 -19.89
N SER A 899 -22.43 -32.50 -18.76
CA SER A 899 -23.17 -32.51 -17.49
C SER A 899 -24.21 -31.39 -17.39
N THR A 900 -24.10 -30.35 -18.23
CA THR A 900 -25.00 -29.19 -18.25
C THR A 900 -26.40 -29.58 -18.72
N GLU A 901 -27.44 -29.02 -18.08
CA GLU A 901 -28.84 -29.20 -18.49
C GLU A 901 -29.56 -27.85 -18.61
N PRO A 902 -30.26 -27.57 -19.73
CA PRO A 902 -30.39 -28.39 -20.94
C PRO A 902 -29.15 -28.32 -21.86
N LEU A 903 -28.77 -29.45 -22.46
CA LEU A 903 -27.65 -29.50 -23.41
C LEU A 903 -28.05 -28.86 -24.74
N TYR A 904 -27.54 -27.66 -25.02
CA TYR A 904 -27.79 -26.94 -26.28
C TYR A 904 -26.93 -27.47 -27.44
N LYS A 905 -27.51 -27.48 -28.64
CA LYS A 905 -26.85 -27.97 -29.85
C LYS A 905 -25.57 -27.19 -30.16
N GLY A 906 -24.51 -27.92 -30.47
CA GLY A 906 -23.21 -27.38 -30.86
C GLY A 906 -22.37 -26.88 -29.68
N ILE A 907 -22.90 -26.87 -28.45
CA ILE A 907 -22.22 -26.29 -27.28
C ILE A 907 -20.88 -26.99 -27.02
N VAL A 908 -20.86 -28.33 -27.05
CA VAL A 908 -19.66 -29.12 -26.77
C VAL A 908 -18.59 -28.84 -27.82
N SER A 909 -18.96 -28.95 -29.09
CA SER A 909 -18.02 -28.73 -30.19
C SER A 909 -17.52 -27.28 -30.30
N ASN A 910 -18.40 -26.30 -30.11
CA ASN A 910 -18.05 -24.88 -30.21
C ASN A 910 -17.19 -24.43 -29.03
N SER A 911 -17.52 -24.86 -27.81
CA SER A 911 -16.71 -24.54 -26.63
C SER A 911 -15.32 -25.18 -26.71
N ILE A 912 -15.20 -26.42 -27.21
CA ILE A 912 -13.88 -27.04 -27.42
C ILE A 912 -13.11 -26.33 -28.54
N ALA A 913 -13.76 -25.97 -29.65
CA ALA A 913 -13.12 -25.23 -30.73
C ALA A 913 -12.61 -23.87 -30.25
N SER A 914 -13.41 -23.14 -29.45
CA SER A 914 -13.03 -21.89 -28.82
C SER A 914 -11.89 -22.08 -27.83
N PHE A 915 -11.95 -23.12 -26.99
CA PHE A 915 -10.91 -23.45 -26.01
C PHE A 915 -9.54 -23.68 -26.66
N VAL A 916 -9.50 -24.32 -27.83
CA VAL A 916 -8.25 -24.51 -28.59
C VAL A 916 -7.99 -23.42 -29.64
N GLU A 917 -8.75 -22.32 -29.58
CA GLU A 917 -8.58 -21.09 -30.37
C GLU A 917 -8.73 -21.25 -31.88
N TYR A 918 -9.66 -22.11 -32.32
CA TYR A 918 -10.08 -22.11 -33.72
C TYR A 918 -11.00 -20.91 -34.01
N GLU A 919 -10.66 -20.13 -35.04
CA GLU A 919 -11.49 -19.01 -35.51
C GLU A 919 -12.93 -19.44 -35.88
N THR A 920 -13.07 -20.66 -36.39
CA THR A 920 -14.37 -21.27 -36.71
C THR A 920 -14.35 -22.74 -36.32
N THR A 921 -15.45 -23.23 -35.74
CA THR A 921 -15.58 -24.65 -35.34
C THR A 921 -15.27 -25.55 -36.54
N PRO A 922 -14.21 -26.37 -36.48
CA PRO A 922 -13.89 -27.30 -37.54
C PRO A 922 -15.07 -28.21 -37.84
N THR A 923 -15.53 -28.17 -39.08
CA THR A 923 -16.56 -29.07 -39.56
C THR A 923 -16.02 -29.92 -40.68
N PHE A 924 -16.63 -31.08 -40.83
CA PHE A 924 -16.40 -31.95 -41.97
C PHE A 924 -16.85 -31.26 -43.27
N ARG A 925 -15.92 -31.03 -44.20
CA ARG A 925 -16.27 -30.61 -45.57
C ARG A 925 -16.72 -31.83 -46.36
N PHE A 926 -17.98 -31.85 -46.78
CA PHE A 926 -18.51 -32.89 -47.65
C PHE A 926 -18.44 -32.42 -49.11
N HIS A 927 -17.24 -32.38 -49.68
CA HIS A 927 -17.04 -32.16 -51.12
C HIS A 927 -16.40 -33.39 -51.73
N SER A 928 -16.99 -33.88 -52.84
CA SER A 928 -16.45 -34.97 -53.65
C SER A 928 -15.88 -36.14 -52.84
N GLN A 929 -16.66 -36.66 -51.88
CA GLN A 929 -16.32 -37.87 -51.11
C GLN A 929 -15.07 -37.79 -50.20
N ILE A 930 -14.56 -36.58 -49.89
CA ILE A 930 -13.38 -36.38 -49.04
C ILE A 930 -13.72 -35.46 -47.85
N LEU A 931 -13.73 -36.02 -46.63
CA LEU A 931 -13.81 -35.35 -45.32
C LEU A 931 -12.47 -34.73 -44.85
N GLU A 932 -12.07 -33.56 -45.34
CA GLU A 932 -10.85 -32.90 -44.84
C GLU A 932 -11.14 -31.90 -43.70
N PRO A 933 -10.40 -31.93 -42.56
CA PRO A 933 -10.41 -30.84 -41.60
C PRO A 933 -9.76 -29.59 -42.23
N PRO A 934 -10.21 -28.37 -41.87
CA PRO A 934 -9.67 -27.15 -42.45
C PRO A 934 -8.15 -27.04 -42.24
N SER A 935 -7.47 -26.71 -43.33
CA SER A 935 -6.02 -26.63 -43.45
C SER A 935 -5.44 -25.42 -42.71
N SER A 936 -5.11 -25.59 -41.43
CA SER A 936 -4.08 -24.79 -40.74
C SER A 936 -3.60 -25.55 -39.49
N MET A 937 -2.28 -25.68 -39.34
CA MET A 937 -1.51 -26.37 -38.27
C MET A 937 -1.38 -27.91 -38.35
N PRO A 938 -0.18 -28.44 -38.70
CA PRO A 938 0.14 -29.88 -38.65
C PRO A 938 0.16 -30.48 -37.24
N GLU A 939 0.39 -29.68 -36.20
CA GLU A 939 0.69 -30.13 -34.83
C GLU A 939 -0.56 -30.49 -34.00
N HIS A 940 -1.78 -30.11 -34.45
CA HIS A 940 -3.04 -30.37 -33.73
C HIS A 940 -4.05 -31.23 -34.51
N ARG A 941 -3.60 -32.06 -35.44
CA ARG A 941 -4.48 -32.87 -36.31
C ARG A 941 -5.45 -33.80 -35.56
N LEU A 942 -5.07 -34.32 -34.39
CA LEU A 942 -5.91 -35.18 -33.56
C LEU A 942 -7.05 -34.41 -32.89
N ILE A 943 -6.77 -33.19 -32.41
CA ILE A 943 -7.75 -32.30 -31.78
C ILE A 943 -8.78 -31.84 -32.81
N ALA A 944 -8.32 -31.36 -33.97
CA ALA A 944 -9.19 -30.94 -35.07
C ALA A 944 -10.16 -32.06 -35.50
N TYR A 945 -9.63 -33.29 -35.63
CA TYR A 945 -10.45 -34.44 -35.98
C TYR A 945 -11.44 -34.81 -34.86
N THR A 946 -11.04 -34.70 -33.60
CA THR A 946 -11.92 -34.92 -32.44
C THR A 946 -13.06 -33.91 -32.39
N ILE A 947 -12.79 -32.63 -32.67
CA ILE A 947 -13.84 -31.60 -32.76
C ILE A 947 -14.80 -31.90 -33.91
N CYS A 948 -14.31 -32.17 -35.12
CA CYS A 948 -15.16 -32.53 -36.26
C CYS A 948 -16.04 -33.75 -35.93
N PHE A 949 -15.50 -34.73 -35.23
CA PHE A 949 -16.25 -35.92 -34.79
C PHE A 949 -17.33 -35.58 -33.76
N LEU A 950 -17.05 -34.71 -32.78
CA LEU A 950 -18.06 -34.24 -31.84
C LEU A 950 -19.16 -33.41 -32.52
N VAL A 951 -18.83 -32.55 -33.50
CA VAL A 951 -19.81 -31.83 -34.34
C VAL A 951 -20.76 -32.80 -35.05
N LEU A 952 -20.22 -33.92 -35.57
CA LEU A 952 -21.04 -34.96 -36.21
C LEU A 952 -22.05 -35.57 -35.22
N LEU A 953 -21.65 -35.79 -33.96
CA LEU A 953 -22.50 -36.37 -32.92
C LEU A 953 -23.54 -35.39 -32.37
N ASP A 954 -23.21 -34.10 -32.34
CA ASP A 954 -24.06 -32.99 -31.86
C ASP A 954 -25.09 -32.50 -32.93
N GLY A 955 -25.12 -33.12 -34.11
CA GLY A 955 -26.01 -32.75 -35.22
C GLY A 955 -27.45 -33.27 -35.10
N GLU A 956 -28.44 -32.47 -35.50
CA GLU A 956 -29.89 -32.83 -35.47
C GLU A 956 -30.27 -34.02 -36.36
N ARG A 957 -29.52 -34.26 -37.44
CA ARG A 957 -29.70 -35.39 -38.37
C ARG A 957 -28.35 -35.76 -38.97
N PRO A 958 -28.12 -37.04 -39.31
CA PRO A 958 -26.95 -37.43 -40.09
C PRO A 958 -26.88 -36.56 -41.36
N PRO A 959 -25.70 -36.02 -41.72
CA PRO A 959 -25.54 -35.10 -42.84
C PRO A 959 -26.10 -35.74 -44.12
N ALA A 960 -26.93 -35.02 -44.87
CA ALA A 960 -27.48 -35.47 -46.14
C ALA A 960 -26.71 -34.81 -47.31
N PRO A 961 -26.19 -35.58 -48.29
CA PRO A 961 -26.22 -37.04 -48.38
C PRO A 961 -25.25 -37.68 -47.37
N ALA A 962 -25.68 -38.80 -46.77
CA ALA A 962 -24.84 -39.52 -45.83
C ALA A 962 -23.56 -40.01 -46.52
N PRO A 963 -22.39 -39.92 -45.86
CA PRO A 963 -21.13 -40.33 -46.46
C PRO A 963 -21.16 -41.82 -46.82
N ASP A 964 -20.59 -42.16 -47.98
CA ASP A 964 -20.49 -43.55 -48.44
C ASP A 964 -19.63 -44.38 -47.47
N ILE A 965 -19.98 -45.66 -47.30
CA ILE A 965 -19.29 -46.60 -46.41
C ILE A 965 -17.83 -46.81 -46.82
N SER A 966 -17.52 -46.65 -48.10
CA SER A 966 -16.16 -46.71 -48.66
C SER A 966 -15.29 -45.56 -48.12
N VAL A 967 -15.85 -44.35 -48.07
CA VAL A 967 -15.24 -43.12 -47.56
C VAL A 967 -14.96 -43.28 -46.06
N LEU A 968 -15.95 -43.66 -45.26
CA LEU A 968 -15.79 -43.85 -43.81
C LEU A 968 -14.69 -44.87 -43.46
N ARG A 969 -14.51 -45.92 -44.28
CA ARG A 969 -13.45 -46.93 -44.10
C ARG A 969 -12.05 -46.39 -44.40
N GLU A 970 -11.91 -45.52 -45.40
CA GLU A 970 -10.64 -44.86 -45.71
C GLU A 970 -10.26 -43.85 -44.62
N TYR A 971 -11.22 -43.08 -44.11
CA TYR A 971 -11.02 -42.14 -42.99
C TYR A 971 -10.51 -42.80 -41.72
N ARG A 972 -11.09 -43.96 -41.37
CA ARG A 972 -10.65 -44.78 -40.25
C ARG A 972 -9.16 -45.16 -40.33
N ARG A 973 -8.57 -45.27 -41.52
CA ARG A 973 -7.15 -45.66 -41.68
C ARG A 973 -6.17 -44.51 -41.44
N PHE A 974 -6.59 -43.26 -41.61
CA PHE A 974 -5.68 -42.11 -41.65
C PHE A 974 -5.94 -41.04 -40.59
N LYS A 975 -7.06 -41.09 -39.87
CA LYS A 975 -7.44 -40.09 -38.86
C LYS A 975 -7.79 -40.76 -37.54
N LYS A 976 -7.12 -40.33 -36.47
CA LYS A 976 -7.24 -40.89 -35.13
C LYS A 976 -7.81 -39.85 -34.18
N LEU A 977 -8.73 -40.26 -33.30
CA LEU A 977 -9.19 -39.41 -32.20
C LEU A 977 -8.07 -39.22 -31.16
N MET A 978 -8.19 -38.18 -30.37
CA MET A 978 -7.45 -38.13 -29.11
C MET A 978 -7.79 -39.34 -28.23
N ASN A 979 -6.84 -39.74 -27.39
CA ASN A 979 -7.04 -40.83 -26.45
C ASN A 979 -7.88 -40.36 -25.27
N LEU A 980 -9.19 -40.25 -25.48
CA LEU A 980 -10.16 -39.85 -24.47
C LEU A 980 -10.27 -40.92 -23.39
N HIS A 981 -10.46 -40.48 -22.15
CA HIS A 981 -10.67 -41.38 -21.03
C HIS A 981 -12.00 -42.14 -21.16
N GLY A 982 -12.04 -43.38 -20.69
CA GLY A 982 -13.22 -44.26 -20.75
C GLY A 982 -14.50 -43.61 -20.22
N GLU A 983 -14.44 -42.95 -19.05
CA GLU A 983 -15.58 -42.21 -18.48
C GLU A 983 -16.10 -41.09 -19.42
N THR A 984 -15.19 -40.41 -20.13
CA THR A 984 -15.56 -39.37 -21.11
C THR A 984 -16.27 -39.99 -22.30
N ILE A 985 -15.78 -41.13 -22.78
CA ILE A 985 -16.41 -41.89 -23.87
C ILE A 985 -17.82 -42.34 -23.46
N ALA A 986 -17.97 -42.88 -22.26
CA ALA A 986 -19.28 -43.29 -21.73
C ALA A 986 -20.25 -42.10 -21.60
N ALA A 987 -19.78 -40.94 -21.15
CA ALA A 987 -20.57 -39.71 -21.08
C ALA A 987 -21.03 -39.23 -22.47
N VAL A 988 -20.12 -39.21 -23.45
CA VAL A 988 -20.43 -38.90 -24.86
C VAL A 988 -21.48 -39.87 -25.40
N PHE A 989 -21.34 -41.16 -25.12
CA PHE A 989 -22.33 -42.17 -25.53
C PHE A 989 -23.70 -41.90 -24.93
N ARG A 990 -23.77 -41.70 -23.61
CA ARG A 990 -25.01 -41.50 -22.87
C ARG A 990 -25.76 -40.24 -23.31
N ARG A 991 -25.03 -39.14 -23.54
CA ARG A 991 -25.61 -37.80 -23.79
C ARG A 991 -25.79 -37.46 -25.26
N LEU A 992 -24.91 -37.92 -26.16
CA LEU A 992 -24.95 -37.55 -27.58
C LEU A 992 -25.32 -38.73 -28.50
N VAL A 993 -24.76 -39.92 -28.28
CA VAL A 993 -24.92 -41.03 -29.22
C VAL A 993 -26.25 -41.75 -29.04
N ILE A 994 -26.59 -42.12 -27.80
CA ILE A 994 -27.75 -42.96 -27.48
C ILE A 994 -29.09 -42.25 -27.73
N PRO A 995 -29.25 -40.95 -27.41
CA PRO A 995 -30.50 -40.23 -27.70
C PRO A 995 -30.81 -40.09 -29.20
N ALA A 996 -29.81 -40.28 -30.07
CA ALA A 996 -29.94 -40.17 -31.52
C ALA A 996 -30.11 -41.55 -32.21
N LEU A 997 -30.87 -41.58 -33.31
CA LEU A 997 -31.07 -42.78 -34.14
C LEU A 997 -30.05 -42.80 -35.29
N TRP A 998 -29.12 -43.75 -35.23
CA TRP A 998 -28.06 -43.92 -36.22
C TRP A 998 -28.34 -45.11 -37.16
N PRO A 999 -28.20 -44.95 -38.48
CA PRO A 999 -28.17 -46.09 -39.40
C PRO A 999 -27.07 -47.08 -39.02
N THR A 1000 -27.28 -48.37 -39.25
CA THR A 1000 -26.36 -49.46 -38.82
C THR A 1000 -24.89 -49.23 -39.23
N TYR A 1001 -24.63 -48.70 -40.43
CA TYR A 1001 -23.26 -48.42 -40.87
C TYR A 1001 -22.62 -47.22 -40.15
N MET A 1002 -23.40 -46.19 -39.77
CA MET A 1002 -22.94 -45.06 -38.95
C MET A 1002 -22.73 -45.49 -37.50
N ALA A 1003 -23.63 -46.30 -36.95
CA ALA A 1003 -23.47 -46.90 -35.62
C ALA A 1003 -22.15 -47.70 -35.53
N SER A 1004 -21.86 -48.53 -36.54
CA SER A 1004 -20.60 -49.26 -36.65
C SER A 1004 -19.38 -48.32 -36.72
N TYR A 1005 -19.45 -47.24 -37.51
CA TYR A 1005 -18.38 -46.24 -37.59
C TYR A 1005 -18.13 -45.51 -36.27
N ILE A 1006 -19.18 -45.02 -35.60
CA ILE A 1006 -19.08 -44.29 -34.32
C ILE A 1006 -18.44 -45.17 -33.26
N VAL A 1007 -18.94 -46.40 -33.08
CA VAL A 1007 -18.42 -47.37 -32.13
C VAL A 1007 -16.97 -47.74 -32.44
N GLN A 1008 -16.64 -48.01 -33.69
CA GLN A 1008 -15.27 -48.32 -34.10
C GLN A 1008 -14.30 -47.16 -33.91
N THR A 1009 -14.78 -45.91 -34.04
CA THR A 1009 -13.95 -44.72 -33.88
C THR A 1009 -13.68 -44.43 -32.41
N LEU A 1010 -14.68 -44.60 -31.53
CA LEU A 1010 -14.54 -44.35 -30.08
C LEU A 1010 -13.85 -45.50 -29.33
N PHE A 1011 -14.05 -46.77 -29.71
CA PHE A 1011 -13.52 -47.92 -28.98
C PHE A 1011 -12.49 -48.76 -29.76
N GLY A 1012 -12.48 -48.71 -31.09
CA GLY A 1012 -11.88 -49.75 -31.94
C GLY A 1012 -10.35 -49.83 -31.96
N GLU A 1013 -9.63 -48.73 -31.74
CA GLU A 1013 -8.16 -48.79 -31.57
C GLU A 1013 -7.74 -49.07 -30.13
N PHE A 1014 -8.54 -48.62 -29.16
CA PHE A 1014 -8.14 -48.55 -27.76
C PHE A 1014 -8.25 -49.88 -27.02
N LEU A 1015 -9.20 -50.73 -27.44
CA LEU A 1015 -9.34 -52.11 -26.95
C LEU A 1015 -8.11 -53.01 -27.23
N LYS A 1016 -7.14 -52.53 -28.01
CA LYS A 1016 -5.87 -53.24 -28.30
C LYS A 1016 -4.75 -52.95 -27.29
N TYR A 1017 -4.81 -51.87 -26.52
CA TYR A 1017 -3.65 -51.37 -25.76
C TYR A 1017 -3.94 -50.97 -24.30
N ASP A 1018 -5.12 -50.46 -23.95
CA ASP A 1018 -5.43 -50.00 -22.59
C ASP A 1018 -6.79 -50.56 -22.13
N VAL A 1019 -6.75 -51.66 -21.38
CA VAL A 1019 -7.87 -52.63 -21.37
C VAL A 1019 -8.88 -52.37 -20.26
N GLN A 1020 -8.51 -51.81 -19.11
CA GLN A 1020 -9.42 -51.86 -17.95
C GLN A 1020 -10.50 -50.78 -17.96
N HIS A 1021 -10.16 -49.49 -17.96
CA HIS A 1021 -11.16 -48.41 -17.83
C HIS A 1021 -12.01 -48.25 -19.10
N ILE A 1022 -11.45 -48.53 -20.28
CA ILE A 1022 -12.17 -48.52 -21.57
C ILE A 1022 -13.10 -49.73 -21.69
N ALA A 1023 -12.77 -50.88 -21.09
CA ALA A 1023 -13.67 -52.03 -21.02
C ALA A 1023 -14.94 -51.73 -20.20
N HIS A 1024 -14.79 -51.06 -19.06
CA HIS A 1024 -15.93 -50.64 -18.24
C HIS A 1024 -16.81 -49.66 -19.03
N ALA A 1025 -16.21 -48.65 -19.67
CA ALA A 1025 -16.94 -47.71 -20.52
C ALA A 1025 -17.67 -48.38 -21.70
N HIS A 1026 -17.06 -49.39 -22.33
CA HIS A 1026 -17.68 -50.17 -23.40
C HIS A 1026 -18.90 -50.95 -22.91
N GLU A 1027 -18.77 -51.65 -21.78
CA GLU A 1027 -19.86 -52.42 -21.18
C GLU A 1027 -21.00 -51.52 -20.70
N ASP A 1028 -20.68 -50.39 -20.06
CA ASP A 1028 -21.67 -49.41 -19.62
C ASP A 1028 -22.41 -48.80 -20.82
N SER A 1029 -21.68 -48.46 -21.89
CA SER A 1029 -22.28 -47.96 -23.14
C SER A 1029 -23.20 -49.00 -23.79
N PHE A 1030 -22.85 -50.29 -23.73
CA PHE A 1030 -23.69 -51.38 -24.22
C PHE A 1030 -24.98 -51.50 -23.40
N ARG A 1031 -24.87 -51.46 -22.07
CA ARG A 1031 -26.03 -51.52 -21.16
C ARG A 1031 -26.98 -50.35 -21.39
N GLU A 1032 -26.45 -49.14 -21.49
CA GLU A 1032 -27.22 -47.93 -21.79
C GLU A 1032 -27.91 -48.02 -23.17
N ALA A 1033 -27.23 -48.53 -24.19
CA ALA A 1033 -27.83 -48.72 -25.52
C ALA A 1033 -29.00 -49.71 -25.49
N VAL A 1034 -28.86 -50.83 -24.76
CA VAL A 1034 -29.93 -51.81 -24.55
C VAL A 1034 -31.11 -51.20 -23.79
N TRP A 1035 -30.85 -50.45 -22.73
CA TRP A 1035 -31.91 -49.81 -21.93
C TRP A 1035 -32.70 -48.77 -22.72
N ASN A 1036 -32.06 -48.08 -23.66
CA ASN A 1036 -32.68 -47.06 -24.51
C ASN A 1036 -33.20 -47.60 -25.86
N ASN A 1037 -33.31 -48.93 -26.04
CA ASN A 1037 -33.75 -49.58 -27.29
C ASN A 1037 -32.90 -49.21 -28.54
N ASN A 1038 -31.64 -48.82 -28.38
CA ASN A 1038 -30.75 -48.46 -29.49
C ASN A 1038 -29.97 -49.69 -29.98
N TRP A 1039 -30.68 -50.62 -30.63
CA TRP A 1039 -30.16 -51.95 -30.95
C TRP A 1039 -29.07 -51.96 -32.03
N ASP A 1040 -29.08 -51.00 -32.96
CA ASP A 1040 -28.02 -50.83 -33.96
C ASP A 1040 -26.66 -50.48 -33.31
N ILE A 1041 -26.67 -49.59 -32.31
CA ILE A 1041 -25.48 -49.26 -31.51
C ILE A 1041 -25.07 -50.45 -30.63
N ALA A 1042 -26.03 -51.11 -29.98
CA ALA A 1042 -25.76 -52.29 -29.17
C ALA A 1042 -25.10 -53.42 -29.99
N ALA A 1043 -25.56 -53.67 -31.21
CA ALA A 1043 -24.95 -54.65 -32.10
C ALA A 1043 -23.54 -54.23 -32.56
N ALA A 1044 -23.36 -52.96 -32.93
CA ALA A 1044 -22.05 -52.44 -33.29
C ALA A 1044 -21.01 -52.59 -32.15
N LEU A 1045 -21.43 -52.39 -30.89
CA LEU A 1045 -20.58 -52.62 -29.71
C LEU A 1045 -20.19 -54.09 -29.56
N LEU A 1046 -21.09 -55.03 -29.85
CA LEU A 1046 -20.82 -56.46 -29.78
C LEU A 1046 -19.94 -57.00 -30.91
N GLU A 1047 -20.03 -56.42 -32.09
CA GLU A 1047 -19.15 -56.74 -33.23
C GLU A 1047 -17.70 -56.35 -32.94
N LEU A 1048 -17.49 -55.32 -32.10
CA LEU A 1048 -16.17 -54.81 -31.74
C LEU A 1048 -15.50 -55.58 -30.58
N GLN A 1049 -16.22 -56.44 -29.85
CA GLN A 1049 -15.70 -57.10 -28.65
C GLN A 1049 -14.53 -58.07 -28.96
N PRO A 1050 -13.31 -57.83 -28.46
CA PRO A 1050 -12.24 -58.82 -28.50
C PRO A 1050 -12.44 -59.90 -27.42
N THR A 1051 -11.91 -61.10 -27.65
CA THR A 1051 -11.96 -62.25 -26.71
C THR A 1051 -11.36 -61.99 -25.33
N SER A 1052 -10.54 -60.94 -25.17
CA SER A 1052 -10.00 -60.47 -23.88
C SER A 1052 -11.02 -59.72 -23.03
N LEU A 1053 -12.01 -59.05 -23.65
CA LEU A 1053 -13.05 -58.27 -22.96
C LEU A 1053 -14.12 -59.17 -22.32
N ASP A 1054 -14.38 -60.32 -22.94
CA ASP A 1054 -15.33 -61.34 -22.45
C ASP A 1054 -14.94 -61.87 -21.06
N LYS A 1055 -13.65 -61.86 -20.73
CA LYS A 1055 -13.13 -62.28 -19.41
C LYS A 1055 -13.31 -61.22 -18.31
N LEU A 1056 -13.47 -59.94 -18.67
CA LEU A 1056 -13.59 -58.81 -17.75
C LEU A 1056 -15.05 -58.37 -17.55
N THR A 1057 -15.93 -58.65 -18.52
CA THR A 1057 -17.32 -58.17 -18.56
C THR A 1057 -18.36 -59.25 -18.20
N SER A 1058 -17.90 -60.40 -17.67
CA SER A 1058 -18.73 -61.58 -17.43
C SER A 1058 -19.55 -61.50 -16.13
N LEU A 1059 -20.60 -60.67 -16.09
CA LEU A 1059 -21.56 -60.67 -14.99
C LEU A 1059 -23.01 -60.59 -15.49
N GLY A 1060 -23.77 -61.66 -15.21
CA GLY A 1060 -25.23 -61.64 -15.21
C GLY A 1060 -25.94 -61.98 -16.52
N TYR A 1061 -27.24 -61.67 -16.55
CA TYR A 1061 -28.17 -62.01 -17.63
C TYR A 1061 -27.89 -61.29 -18.96
N PHE A 1062 -27.07 -60.24 -18.96
CA PHE A 1062 -26.67 -59.51 -20.17
C PHE A 1062 -25.90 -60.40 -21.16
N ASN A 1063 -25.20 -61.44 -20.72
CA ASN A 1063 -24.55 -62.39 -21.65
C ASN A 1063 -25.55 -63.06 -22.59
N TYR A 1064 -26.74 -63.40 -22.10
CA TYR A 1064 -27.80 -63.97 -22.93
C TYR A 1064 -28.39 -62.93 -23.90
N ILE A 1065 -28.49 -61.66 -23.47
CA ILE A 1065 -28.88 -60.57 -24.36
C ILE A 1065 -27.85 -60.41 -25.48
N LYS A 1066 -26.55 -60.47 -25.18
CA LYS A 1066 -25.46 -60.45 -26.17
C LYS A 1066 -25.60 -61.57 -27.20
N GLU A 1067 -25.89 -62.80 -26.77
CA GLU A 1067 -26.15 -63.94 -27.66
C GLU A 1067 -27.37 -63.72 -28.56
N THR A 1068 -28.46 -63.17 -28.02
CA THR A 1068 -29.68 -62.91 -28.82
C THR A 1068 -29.47 -61.83 -29.88
N ILE A 1069 -28.73 -60.77 -29.58
CA ILE A 1069 -28.41 -59.71 -30.54
C ILE A 1069 -27.50 -60.27 -31.66
N ARG A 1070 -26.67 -61.27 -31.38
CA ARG A 1070 -25.85 -61.96 -32.41
C ARG A 1070 -26.67 -62.92 -33.29
N CYS A 1071 -27.92 -63.24 -32.95
CA CYS A 1071 -28.73 -64.18 -33.70
C CYS A 1071 -29.37 -63.56 -34.95
N GLN A 1072 -28.98 -64.05 -36.14
CA GLN A 1072 -29.53 -63.61 -37.42
C GLN A 1072 -31.06 -63.82 -37.53
N ASN A 1073 -31.59 -64.89 -36.92
CA ASN A 1073 -33.04 -65.15 -36.93
C ASN A 1073 -33.81 -64.14 -36.08
N CYS A 1074 -33.25 -63.69 -34.94
CA CYS A 1074 -33.85 -62.62 -34.14
C CYS A 1074 -33.84 -61.29 -34.91
N TRP A 1075 -32.72 -60.95 -35.57
CA TRP A 1075 -32.64 -59.75 -36.43
C TRP A 1075 -33.66 -59.77 -37.57
N ARG A 1076 -33.88 -60.91 -38.23
CA ARG A 1076 -34.94 -61.05 -39.24
C ARG A 1076 -36.34 -60.79 -38.65
N CYS A 1077 -36.61 -61.29 -37.45
CA CYS A 1077 -37.87 -61.04 -36.75
C CYS A 1077 -38.05 -59.55 -36.42
N THR A 1078 -36.99 -58.85 -36.00
CA THR A 1078 -37.00 -57.41 -35.69
C THR A 1078 -37.15 -56.55 -36.95
N GLN A 1079 -36.41 -56.84 -38.03
CA GLN A 1079 -36.47 -56.08 -39.29
C GLN A 1079 -37.87 -56.10 -39.93
N ASN A 1080 -38.61 -57.20 -39.78
CA ASN A 1080 -39.99 -57.28 -40.27
C ASN A 1080 -40.94 -56.31 -39.53
N VAL A 1081 -40.65 -55.97 -38.27
CA VAL A 1081 -41.39 -54.97 -37.49
C VAL A 1081 -40.95 -53.56 -37.87
N VAL A 1082 -39.64 -53.33 -38.01
CA VAL A 1082 -39.07 -52.03 -38.39
C VAL A 1082 -39.61 -51.52 -39.73
N ARG A 1083 -39.83 -52.42 -40.70
CA ARG A 1083 -40.44 -52.10 -42.01
C ARG A 1083 -41.86 -51.53 -41.93
N GLN A 1084 -42.54 -51.69 -40.80
CA GLN A 1084 -43.92 -51.25 -40.58
C GLN A 1084 -44.03 -49.95 -39.77
N LEU A 1085 -42.91 -49.43 -39.27
CA LEU A 1085 -42.87 -48.24 -38.41
C LEU A 1085 -42.51 -46.97 -39.20
N THR A 1086 -43.09 -45.83 -38.81
CA THR A 1086 -42.68 -44.53 -39.36
C THR A 1086 -41.36 -44.05 -38.73
N SER A 1087 -40.66 -43.12 -39.39
CA SER A 1087 -39.38 -42.58 -38.87
C SER A 1087 -39.50 -41.96 -37.47
N SER A 1088 -40.68 -41.45 -37.10
CA SER A 1088 -40.98 -40.93 -35.77
C SER A 1088 -41.21 -42.03 -34.72
N GLU A 1089 -41.52 -43.27 -35.11
CA GLU A 1089 -41.84 -44.37 -34.19
C GLU A 1089 -40.68 -45.36 -34.01
N MET A 1090 -39.61 -45.22 -34.79
CA MET A 1090 -38.45 -46.12 -34.73
C MET A 1090 -37.75 -46.11 -33.36
N HIS A 1091 -37.76 -45.02 -32.59
CA HIS A 1091 -37.15 -44.99 -31.25
C HIS A 1091 -37.85 -45.90 -30.22
N ARG A 1092 -38.99 -46.51 -30.57
CA ARG A 1092 -39.80 -47.37 -29.69
C ARG A 1092 -39.82 -48.84 -30.11
N TYR A 1093 -39.01 -49.27 -31.08
CA TYR A 1093 -39.05 -50.66 -31.53
C TYR A 1093 -38.40 -51.60 -30.52
N SER A 1094 -39.15 -52.61 -30.09
CA SER A 1094 -38.67 -53.71 -29.26
C SER A 1094 -37.92 -54.74 -30.10
N PHE A 1095 -36.87 -55.34 -29.55
CA PHE A 1095 -36.11 -56.39 -30.23
C PHE A 1095 -36.87 -57.72 -30.17
N ARG A 1096 -37.26 -58.29 -31.32
CA ARG A 1096 -38.00 -59.56 -31.38
C ARG A 1096 -37.06 -60.75 -31.31
N LEU A 1097 -37.40 -61.71 -30.46
CA LEU A 1097 -36.69 -62.97 -30.34
C LEU A 1097 -37.29 -64.02 -31.30
N CYS A 1098 -36.43 -64.89 -31.85
CA CYS A 1098 -36.89 -66.08 -32.56
C CYS A 1098 -37.43 -67.13 -31.58
N ALA A 1099 -38.22 -68.10 -32.06
CA ALA A 1099 -38.88 -69.11 -31.21
C ALA A 1099 -37.93 -69.82 -30.22
N ASN A 1100 -36.69 -70.12 -30.64
CA ASN A 1100 -35.69 -70.76 -29.78
C ASN A 1100 -35.29 -69.86 -28.60
N HIS A 1101 -35.04 -68.56 -28.86
CA HIS A 1101 -34.69 -67.60 -27.82
C HIS A 1101 -35.89 -67.20 -26.96
N VAL A 1102 -37.11 -67.19 -27.49
CA VAL A 1102 -38.34 -67.03 -26.69
C VAL A 1102 -38.45 -68.15 -25.64
N ASN A 1103 -38.29 -69.41 -26.05
CA ASN A 1103 -38.35 -70.55 -25.13
C ASN A 1103 -37.27 -70.49 -24.05
N TYR A 1104 -36.08 -69.98 -24.39
CA TYR A 1104 -34.99 -69.82 -23.44
C TYR A 1104 -35.24 -68.66 -22.47
N PHE A 1105 -35.62 -67.48 -22.98
CA PHE A 1105 -35.89 -66.28 -22.18
C PHE A 1105 -37.09 -66.50 -21.25
N ASN A 1106 -38.09 -67.29 -21.64
CA ASN A 1106 -39.17 -67.72 -20.75
C ASN A 1106 -38.69 -68.51 -19.53
N ARG A 1107 -37.58 -69.26 -19.62
CA ARG A 1107 -37.01 -70.01 -18.48
C ARG A 1107 -36.24 -69.13 -17.50
N ILE A 1108 -35.71 -68.00 -17.98
CA ILE A 1108 -34.94 -67.03 -17.18
C ILE A 1108 -35.70 -65.72 -16.95
N ALA A 1109 -37.01 -65.67 -17.26
CA ALA A 1109 -37.82 -64.45 -17.22
C ALA A 1109 -37.80 -63.75 -15.85
N GLY A 1110 -37.75 -64.54 -14.76
CA GLY A 1110 -37.65 -64.00 -13.39
C GLY A 1110 -36.33 -63.26 -13.08
N LEU A 1111 -35.27 -63.48 -13.86
CA LEU A 1111 -33.97 -62.80 -13.71
C LEU A 1111 -33.85 -61.55 -14.59
N LEU A 1112 -34.77 -61.36 -15.54
CA LEU A 1112 -34.69 -60.32 -16.59
C LEU A 1112 -35.43 -59.02 -16.23
N GLY A 1113 -35.97 -58.89 -15.02
CA GLY A 1113 -36.37 -57.61 -14.39
C GLY A 1113 -37.08 -56.61 -15.31
N GLY A 1114 -38.19 -57.00 -15.96
CA GLY A 1114 -38.97 -56.10 -16.82
C GLY A 1114 -38.39 -55.80 -18.21
N ILE A 1115 -37.19 -56.32 -18.53
CA ILE A 1115 -36.50 -56.16 -19.83
C ILE A 1115 -36.98 -57.18 -20.87
N TYR A 1116 -37.89 -58.11 -20.50
CA TYR A 1116 -38.41 -59.14 -21.39
C TYR A 1116 -39.93 -59.31 -21.26
N ASP A 1117 -40.64 -59.23 -22.38
CA ASP A 1117 -42.07 -59.57 -22.51
C ASP A 1117 -42.23 -61.03 -22.93
N ALA A 1118 -42.56 -61.89 -21.96
CA ALA A 1118 -42.85 -63.30 -22.20
C ALA A 1118 -44.05 -63.51 -23.15
N GLY A 1119 -45.05 -62.63 -23.11
CA GLY A 1119 -46.26 -62.71 -23.92
C GLY A 1119 -46.03 -62.32 -25.39
N LYS A 1120 -45.13 -61.36 -25.64
CA LYS A 1120 -44.80 -60.89 -27.01
C LYS A 1120 -43.49 -61.44 -27.57
N GLY A 1121 -42.72 -62.20 -26.78
CA GLY A 1121 -41.44 -62.76 -27.18
C GLY A 1121 -40.41 -61.70 -27.56
N GLN A 1122 -40.37 -60.60 -26.82
CA GLN A 1122 -39.62 -59.38 -27.16
C GLN A 1122 -38.85 -58.84 -25.97
N LEU A 1123 -37.70 -58.21 -26.21
CA LEU A 1123 -37.02 -57.42 -25.20
C LEU A 1123 -37.69 -56.05 -25.08
N LEU A 1124 -38.03 -55.65 -23.85
CA LEU A 1124 -38.68 -54.38 -23.49
C LEU A 1124 -37.69 -53.43 -22.82
N CYS A 1125 -38.00 -52.13 -22.89
CA CYS A 1125 -37.31 -51.10 -22.12
C CYS A 1125 -37.70 -51.19 -20.63
N PRO A 1126 -36.76 -51.09 -19.67
CA PRO A 1126 -37.07 -50.89 -18.25
C PRO A 1126 -37.48 -49.43 -17.93
N GLY A 1127 -38.35 -48.84 -18.77
CA GLY A 1127 -38.76 -47.43 -18.69
C GLY A 1127 -40.23 -47.19 -18.37
N HIS A 1128 -41.03 -48.24 -18.11
CA HIS A 1128 -42.47 -48.11 -17.82
C HIS A 1128 -42.90 -48.49 -16.39
N SER A 1129 -41.97 -48.91 -15.53
CA SER A 1129 -42.20 -49.01 -14.08
C SER A 1129 -40.87 -48.80 -13.37
N THR A 1130 -40.75 -47.68 -12.67
CA THR A 1130 -39.56 -47.31 -11.89
C THR A 1130 -39.36 -48.16 -10.63
N ASP A 1131 -40.26 -49.11 -10.33
CA ASP A 1131 -40.29 -49.81 -9.05
C ASP A 1131 -39.77 -51.26 -9.12
N ALA A 1132 -39.23 -51.71 -10.27
CA ALA A 1132 -38.88 -53.13 -10.47
C ALA A 1132 -37.46 -53.38 -11.00
N LEU A 1133 -36.51 -52.47 -10.78
CA LEU A 1133 -35.09 -52.78 -10.96
C LEU A 1133 -34.48 -53.16 -9.61
N PRO A 1134 -33.71 -54.26 -9.51
CA PRO A 1134 -32.81 -54.46 -8.39
C PRO A 1134 -31.94 -53.20 -8.27
N GLU A 1135 -31.87 -52.62 -7.08
CA GLU A 1135 -31.01 -51.48 -6.79
C GLU A 1135 -29.65 -51.70 -7.46
N ARG A 1136 -29.17 -50.69 -8.21
CA ARG A 1136 -27.77 -50.64 -8.65
C ARG A 1136 -26.92 -50.93 -7.42
N GLU A 1137 -26.37 -52.14 -7.31
CA GLU A 1137 -25.33 -52.43 -6.34
C GLU A 1137 -24.16 -51.49 -6.67
N GLY A 1138 -24.07 -50.42 -5.89
CA GLY A 1138 -23.04 -49.40 -5.98
C GLY A 1138 -23.46 -48.09 -6.66
N LYS A 1139 -24.05 -47.19 -5.86
CA LYS A 1139 -24.02 -45.72 -6.01
C LYS A 1139 -24.82 -45.08 -7.14
N LEU A 1140 -25.98 -44.54 -6.75
CA LEU A 1140 -26.42 -43.16 -6.96
C LEU A 1140 -27.80 -43.05 -6.30
N LYS A 1141 -27.82 -42.77 -5.00
CA LYS A 1141 -29.02 -42.24 -4.35
C LYS A 1141 -29.24 -40.85 -4.92
N ARG A 1142 -30.31 -40.66 -5.71
CA ARG A 1142 -30.89 -39.32 -5.88
C ARG A 1142 -31.38 -38.86 -4.51
N PRO A 1143 -31.00 -37.68 -4.01
CA PRO A 1143 -31.72 -37.07 -2.89
C PRO A 1143 -33.15 -36.80 -3.37
N GLY A 1144 -34.12 -37.29 -2.61
CA GLY A 1144 -35.49 -36.84 -2.74
C GLY A 1144 -35.58 -35.36 -2.37
N PHE A 1145 -36.55 -34.69 -2.98
CA PHE A 1145 -37.11 -33.44 -2.46
C PHE A 1145 -37.47 -33.55 -0.97
#